data_AF-A0A7J2TBD6-F1
#
_entry.id   AF-A0A7J2TBD6-F1
#
_cell.length_a   1.000
_cell.length_b   1.000
_cell.length_c   1.000
_cell.angle_alpha   90.00
_cell.angle_beta   90.00
_cell.angle_gamma   90.00
#
_symmetry.space_group_name_H-M   'P 1'
#
loop_
_entity.id
_entity.type
_entity.pdbx_description
1 polymer ?
#
loop_
_entity_poly.entity_id
_entity_poly.type
_entity_poly.pdbx_seq_one_letter_code
_entity_poly.pdbx_strand_id
1 'polypeptide(L)'
;MRGAKLNRKGQFTIIAAMLVAIVLIAAVMTTYSAIRYTELEEQPRVLSAVDEINLALKHVLGFTVGYYGSVLQVTGNTTYAKQLALNYLRSGLVNIGDMRPEWSPSFEIIDFDLSTYWFTNASYSAGNFSVRYDLAGLGVYDMTYSTSCRLDVEISSSTSSNQACVRITKDGGEPVINLGKQSLKFYRYLYSNLTWEHVSPSEEPTVFANGTYLITVPPDIDPQSYVIRIEDSRGVIVVASAFSRYTINLEWNSPNANPTADYVDLISDVDGVPDKGTHSNFTAQQYGPDGIYDTLTEAASGTTPQHYYPDYWTGLGSTTCVSGTLADLQSDNGVYMQLRSYPTAYSSTKYSTIGYDNANSTILTLQANSMSWKHTTGTGNDRILLVAVDVFNSGGTPTTVTSITYDGVALTQVATAVYSTNPQVRSYVFRLVNPSSGTKTITVNFSASTLAVGGSVTYTNVNQTNPVQTSNTATGSGTSATVSVTASGSYSKMLFGHLGSYRTSNPSSYTITEGSGQTNRWAQTSSDHKGRGSDKSVTSGSVSMSWNTSRTVSWVAIAVLLQPTQLPTEYTCEAEFTGFSNTISWEGLTWAIDSAATTTGVSVTFQLYNYTAGQYPTSGNGYMTDTIGTTDLTKTQTIAINPTHFKNSTGHWKLKFTAIKATSSQFDIKLDLVRFSPEVTNYALELEEQWINVNATNPRQDLCIKTGTLGSENLRVEVRSGSSWITVINELQPNTWNNVSVTPYITSSTFTIRFKGSNDDSDTTQDSWNIDAVLLKPKPDLSFLLTLQESTIVVELLQNGTMRWLGQELQMTTQALPIPPVPVKAIHVAQTRNGVDEEVPFQIEDWASEYRIPQGLTSNATVFSNRQMIVFLVDIHVTKITIWWDGSDEAEQTPNAYTNLYFTGDDHSTNRLSNGRIQLQIGSFSVTSTVIGTSTSSTANFMRINGEDSVYGAGAAYVIHHGVVRDILQQEAEWNDGANNCPNLYANIVITLPANVTYYTYDLRLMFIDSAQSRVITELRPIRLTASPSSPTAMTENGTSSGYPMVTNGTGTFYNYTSGGWTAHHWSQLISGSSGAGIMFTDSANQQLYAFDSIAGSAVGAIKIDSSAKTIELLPVANGSVSFTHALDITWRGAVVTFNGTTPIYRSNDESGLWILAEYPPTVTVTTET
;
A
#
# COMPACT_ATOMS: atom_id res chain seq x y z
N MET A 1 -30.62 -47.71 -17.72
CA MET A 1 -31.94 -47.80 -18.37
C MET A 1 -33.01 -47.19 -17.47
N ARG A 2 -33.47 -45.96 -17.77
CA ARG A 2 -34.79 -45.44 -17.35
C ARG A 2 -35.13 -44.20 -18.18
N GLY A 3 -36.08 -44.42 -19.10
CA GLY A 3 -36.89 -43.50 -19.90
C GLY A 3 -36.52 -42.03 -20.04
N ALA A 4 -36.06 -41.66 -21.24
CA ALA A 4 -36.12 -40.31 -21.77
C ALA A 4 -37.59 -39.82 -21.84
N LYS A 5 -37.93 -38.75 -21.12
CA LYS A 5 -39.14 -37.97 -21.36
C LYS A 5 -38.85 -36.98 -22.49
N LEU A 6 -39.10 -37.42 -23.72
CA LEU A 6 -39.23 -36.57 -24.90
C LEU A 6 -40.28 -35.47 -24.66
N ASN A 7 -39.96 -34.27 -25.13
CA ASN A 7 -40.73 -33.04 -25.00
C ASN A 7 -42.11 -33.18 -25.68
N ARG A 8 -43.17 -33.25 -24.86
CA ARG A 8 -44.54 -33.55 -25.32
C ARG A 8 -45.33 -32.32 -25.79
N LYS A 9 -44.79 -31.10 -25.70
CA LYS A 9 -45.56 -29.86 -25.97
C LYS A 9 -46.00 -29.73 -27.44
N GLY A 10 -45.12 -29.98 -28.42
CA GLY A 10 -45.51 -29.92 -29.84
C GLY A 10 -46.58 -30.94 -30.23
N GLN A 11 -46.57 -32.12 -29.60
CA GLN A 11 -47.61 -33.15 -29.79
C GLN A 11 -48.93 -32.74 -29.14
N PHE A 12 -48.90 -32.09 -27.98
CA PHE A 12 -50.11 -31.55 -27.35
C PHE A 12 -50.73 -30.39 -28.15
N THR A 13 -49.93 -29.59 -28.86
CA THR A 13 -50.45 -28.50 -29.70
C THR A 13 -51.10 -29.02 -30.99
N ILE A 14 -50.54 -30.07 -31.61
CA ILE A 14 -51.19 -30.76 -32.73
C ILE A 14 -52.51 -31.39 -32.27
N ILE A 15 -52.51 -32.03 -31.10
CA ILE A 15 -53.73 -32.60 -30.51
C ILE A 15 -54.75 -31.49 -30.17
N ALA A 16 -54.30 -30.33 -29.67
CA ALA A 16 -55.16 -29.18 -29.41
C ALA A 16 -55.74 -28.59 -30.70
N ALA A 17 -54.94 -28.45 -31.76
CA ALA A 17 -55.42 -28.03 -33.09
C ALA A 17 -56.44 -29.02 -33.67
N MET A 18 -56.24 -30.32 -33.48
CA MET A 18 -57.22 -31.34 -33.85
C MET A 18 -58.50 -31.26 -32.99
N LEU A 19 -58.38 -30.97 -31.70
CA LEU A 19 -59.52 -30.81 -30.78
C LEU A 19 -60.33 -29.54 -31.11
N VAL A 20 -59.65 -28.44 -31.46
CA VAL A 20 -60.25 -27.20 -31.97
C VAL A 20 -60.96 -27.47 -33.30
N ALA A 21 -60.36 -28.24 -34.21
CA ALA A 21 -61.02 -28.65 -35.45
C ALA A 21 -62.32 -29.43 -35.16
N ILE A 22 -62.33 -30.35 -34.18
CA ILE A 22 -63.52 -31.10 -33.76
C ILE A 22 -64.58 -30.18 -33.13
N VAL A 23 -64.19 -29.22 -32.28
CA VAL A 23 -65.11 -28.25 -31.66
C VAL A 23 -65.69 -27.29 -32.69
N LEU A 24 -64.91 -26.84 -33.67
CA LEU A 24 -65.38 -26.01 -34.77
C LEU A 24 -66.34 -26.78 -35.69
N ILE A 25 -66.05 -28.05 -35.99
CA ILE A 25 -66.97 -28.94 -36.71
C ILE A 25 -68.30 -29.08 -35.94
N ALA A 26 -68.26 -29.22 -34.61
CA ALA A 26 -69.47 -29.25 -33.79
C ALA A 26 -70.23 -27.91 -33.77
N ALA A 27 -69.51 -26.78 -33.73
CA ALA A 27 -70.09 -25.44 -33.78
C ALA A 27 -70.83 -25.19 -35.11
N VAL A 28 -70.23 -25.60 -36.24
CA VAL A 28 -70.85 -25.61 -37.57
C VAL A 28 -72.17 -26.40 -37.54
N MET A 29 -72.17 -27.58 -36.92
CA MET A 29 -73.39 -28.42 -36.78
C MET A 29 -74.49 -27.77 -35.92
N THR A 30 -74.13 -27.05 -34.85
CA THR A 30 -75.11 -26.34 -34.00
C THR A 30 -75.67 -25.08 -34.66
N THR A 31 -74.85 -24.28 -35.36
CA THR A 31 -75.32 -23.11 -36.12
C THR A 31 -76.23 -23.55 -37.27
N TYR A 32 -75.91 -24.67 -37.91
CA TYR A 32 -76.79 -25.33 -38.87
C TYR A 32 -78.14 -25.76 -38.27
N SER A 33 -78.14 -26.24 -37.02
CA SER A 33 -79.38 -26.56 -36.32
C SER A 33 -80.25 -25.31 -36.07
N ALA A 34 -79.64 -24.15 -35.82
CA ALA A 34 -80.37 -22.89 -35.67
C ALA A 34 -80.95 -22.37 -37.02
N ILE A 35 -80.19 -22.47 -38.12
CA ILE A 35 -80.64 -22.10 -39.47
C ILE A 35 -81.84 -22.97 -39.91
N ARG A 36 -81.81 -24.27 -39.59
CA ARG A 36 -82.88 -25.24 -39.91
C ARG A 36 -84.24 -24.91 -39.28
N TYR A 37 -84.30 -24.10 -38.22
CA TYR A 37 -85.55 -23.83 -37.47
C TYR A 37 -86.06 -22.37 -37.58
N THR A 38 -85.46 -21.52 -38.41
CA THR A 38 -86.02 -20.19 -38.73
C THR A 38 -86.96 -20.30 -39.93
N GLU A 39 -88.28 -20.37 -39.68
CA GLU A 39 -89.28 -20.25 -40.74
C GLU A 39 -89.32 -18.78 -41.23
N LEU A 40 -88.86 -18.54 -42.46
CA LEU A 40 -89.14 -17.31 -43.21
C LEU A 40 -90.17 -17.63 -44.30
N GLU A 41 -91.23 -16.81 -44.33
CA GLU A 41 -92.41 -16.93 -45.20
C GLU A 41 -92.07 -17.08 -46.69
N GLU A 42 -92.95 -17.80 -47.40
CA GLU A 42 -92.84 -18.30 -48.77
C GLU A 42 -92.13 -17.38 -49.79
N GLN A 43 -90.93 -17.79 -50.20
CA GLN A 43 -90.24 -17.35 -51.42
C GLN A 43 -89.90 -18.56 -52.32
N PRO A 44 -89.70 -18.38 -53.65
CA PRO A 44 -89.51 -19.49 -54.59
C PRO A 44 -88.32 -20.39 -54.25
N ARG A 45 -88.58 -21.72 -54.22
CA ARG A 45 -87.68 -22.82 -53.75
C ARG A 45 -86.24 -22.82 -54.27
N VAL A 46 -85.96 -22.18 -55.41
CA VAL A 46 -84.62 -22.11 -56.01
C VAL A 46 -83.80 -20.97 -55.41
N LEU A 47 -84.41 -19.81 -55.18
CA LEU A 47 -83.72 -18.65 -54.62
C LEU A 47 -83.30 -18.92 -53.18
N SER A 48 -84.18 -19.55 -52.38
CA SER A 48 -83.86 -19.97 -51.01
C SER A 48 -82.72 -21.00 -50.94
N ALA A 49 -82.60 -21.90 -51.92
CA ALA A 49 -81.54 -22.90 -51.96
C ALA A 49 -80.18 -22.28 -52.32
N VAL A 50 -80.16 -21.34 -53.29
CA VAL A 50 -78.97 -20.55 -53.64
C VAL A 50 -78.51 -19.70 -52.46
N ASP A 51 -79.45 -19.04 -51.76
CA ASP A 51 -79.15 -18.22 -50.57
C ASP A 51 -78.61 -19.08 -49.41
N GLU A 52 -79.19 -20.27 -49.16
CA GLU A 52 -78.70 -21.21 -48.13
C GLU A 52 -77.28 -21.71 -48.44
N ILE A 53 -76.99 -22.06 -49.70
CA ILE A 53 -75.64 -22.47 -50.12
C ILE A 53 -74.64 -21.32 -50.02
N ASN A 54 -74.97 -20.13 -50.53
CA ASN A 54 -74.11 -18.96 -50.43
C ASN A 54 -73.79 -18.59 -48.97
N LEU A 55 -74.78 -18.68 -48.08
CA LEU A 55 -74.61 -18.46 -46.65
C LEU A 55 -73.71 -19.52 -46.00
N ALA A 56 -73.89 -20.80 -46.34
CA ALA A 56 -73.04 -21.89 -45.84
C ALA A 56 -71.58 -21.73 -46.31
N LEU A 57 -71.38 -21.38 -47.58
CA LEU A 57 -70.06 -21.09 -48.17
C LEU A 57 -69.37 -19.92 -47.47
N LYS A 58 -70.10 -18.83 -47.18
CA LYS A 58 -69.61 -17.69 -46.40
C LYS A 58 -69.18 -18.10 -44.98
N HIS A 59 -69.97 -18.92 -44.29
CA HIS A 59 -69.62 -19.40 -42.94
C HIS A 59 -68.39 -20.30 -42.94
N VAL A 60 -68.30 -21.25 -43.88
CA VAL A 60 -67.12 -22.13 -44.00
C VAL A 60 -65.85 -21.32 -44.29
N LEU A 61 -65.94 -20.25 -45.08
CA LEU A 61 -64.82 -19.32 -45.26
C LEU A 61 -64.41 -18.67 -43.92
N GLY A 62 -65.37 -18.19 -43.12
CA GLY A 62 -65.08 -17.61 -41.81
C GLY A 62 -64.31 -18.56 -40.88
N PHE A 63 -64.75 -19.81 -40.79
CA PHE A 63 -64.03 -20.84 -40.02
C PHE A 63 -62.66 -21.16 -40.61
N THR A 64 -62.52 -21.14 -41.94
CA THR A 64 -61.24 -21.36 -42.62
C THR A 64 -60.23 -20.26 -42.29
N VAL A 65 -60.65 -18.99 -42.28
CA VAL A 65 -59.80 -17.85 -41.85
C VAL A 65 -59.42 -17.98 -40.38
N GLY A 66 -60.35 -18.37 -39.50
CA GLY A 66 -60.06 -18.62 -38.08
C GLY A 66 -59.08 -19.78 -37.84
N TYR A 67 -59.23 -20.87 -38.58
CA TYR A 67 -58.33 -22.02 -38.53
C TYR A 67 -56.93 -21.65 -39.06
N TYR A 68 -56.85 -20.87 -40.14
CA TYR A 68 -55.60 -20.33 -40.66
C TYR A 68 -54.84 -19.53 -39.58
N GLY A 69 -55.49 -18.55 -38.95
CA GLY A 69 -54.90 -17.78 -37.87
C GLY A 69 -54.43 -18.64 -36.68
N SER A 70 -55.23 -19.64 -36.29
CA SER A 70 -54.88 -20.54 -35.19
C SER A 70 -53.61 -21.35 -35.44
N VAL A 71 -53.40 -21.82 -36.69
CA VAL A 71 -52.17 -22.52 -37.08
C VAL A 71 -50.99 -21.55 -37.15
N LEU A 72 -51.21 -20.36 -37.72
CA LEU A 72 -50.17 -19.35 -37.88
C LEU A 72 -49.65 -18.83 -36.53
N GLN A 73 -50.53 -18.61 -35.55
CA GLN A 73 -50.16 -18.17 -34.20
C GLN A 73 -49.18 -19.14 -33.49
N VAL A 74 -49.23 -20.42 -33.82
CA VAL A 74 -48.38 -21.45 -33.23
C VAL A 74 -47.11 -21.69 -34.04
N THR A 75 -47.25 -21.68 -35.36
CA THR A 75 -46.18 -22.12 -36.27
C THR A 75 -45.40 -20.97 -36.87
N GLY A 76 -46.02 -19.85 -37.21
CA GLY A 76 -45.40 -18.79 -38.03
C GLY A 76 -45.14 -19.20 -39.49
N ASN A 77 -45.52 -20.42 -39.88
CA ASN A 77 -45.29 -20.96 -41.22
C ASN A 77 -46.53 -20.76 -42.11
N THR A 78 -46.51 -19.69 -42.89
CA THR A 78 -47.57 -19.27 -43.80
C THR A 78 -47.95 -20.36 -44.81
N THR A 79 -46.99 -20.94 -45.51
CA THR A 79 -47.25 -21.99 -46.52
C THR A 79 -47.94 -23.19 -45.90
N TYR A 80 -47.45 -23.65 -44.75
CA TYR A 80 -48.04 -24.77 -44.02
C TYR A 80 -49.46 -24.44 -43.52
N ALA A 81 -49.65 -23.24 -42.97
CA ALA A 81 -50.95 -22.78 -42.48
C ALA A 81 -51.98 -22.66 -43.63
N LYS A 82 -51.59 -22.09 -44.78
CA LYS A 82 -52.45 -22.00 -45.97
C LYS A 82 -52.84 -23.38 -46.50
N GLN A 83 -51.89 -24.33 -46.54
CA GLN A 83 -52.16 -25.70 -46.98
C GLN A 83 -53.17 -26.42 -46.06
N LEU A 84 -52.99 -26.30 -44.73
CA LEU A 84 -53.93 -26.88 -43.77
C LEU A 84 -55.31 -26.22 -43.86
N ALA A 85 -55.38 -24.90 -44.03
CA ALA A 85 -56.64 -24.18 -44.19
C ALA A 85 -57.36 -24.54 -45.49
N LEU A 86 -56.66 -24.72 -46.61
CA LEU A 86 -57.25 -25.19 -47.87
C LEU A 86 -57.85 -26.60 -47.74
N ASN A 87 -57.16 -27.51 -47.04
CA ASN A 87 -57.68 -28.85 -46.77
C ASN A 87 -58.92 -28.81 -45.87
N TYR A 88 -58.94 -27.88 -44.90
CA TYR A 88 -60.10 -27.64 -44.05
C TYR A 88 -61.30 -27.11 -44.86
N LEU A 89 -61.08 -26.12 -45.73
CA LEU A 89 -62.10 -25.59 -46.65
C LEU A 89 -62.70 -26.70 -47.52
N ARG A 90 -61.86 -27.51 -48.17
CA ARG A 90 -62.32 -28.64 -49.01
C ARG A 90 -63.18 -29.62 -48.22
N SER A 91 -62.80 -29.92 -46.98
CA SER A 91 -63.61 -30.77 -46.09
C SER A 91 -64.94 -30.11 -45.74
N GLY A 92 -64.95 -28.80 -45.53
CA GLY A 92 -66.17 -28.00 -45.34
C GLY A 92 -67.11 -28.06 -46.56
N LEU A 93 -66.58 -27.95 -47.78
CA LEU A 93 -67.39 -28.05 -49.01
C LEU A 93 -68.04 -29.43 -49.18
N VAL A 94 -67.34 -30.51 -48.86
CA VAL A 94 -67.92 -31.86 -48.84
C VAL A 94 -69.08 -31.94 -47.83
N ASN A 95 -68.89 -31.42 -46.63
CA ASN A 95 -69.95 -31.39 -45.62
C ASN A 95 -71.17 -30.57 -46.06
N ILE A 96 -70.97 -29.40 -46.72
CA ILE A 96 -72.09 -28.65 -47.32
C ILE A 96 -72.83 -29.52 -48.34
N GLY A 97 -72.08 -30.26 -49.17
CA GLY A 97 -72.68 -31.14 -50.16
C GLY A 97 -73.54 -32.25 -49.56
N ASP A 98 -73.06 -32.84 -48.46
CA ASP A 98 -73.74 -33.91 -47.73
C ASP A 98 -74.95 -33.42 -46.91
N MET A 99 -75.09 -32.11 -46.67
CA MET A 99 -76.23 -31.53 -45.94
C MET A 99 -77.53 -31.53 -46.75
N ARG A 100 -77.44 -31.46 -48.08
CA ARG A 100 -78.57 -31.42 -49.02
C ARG A 100 -78.30 -32.36 -50.20
N PRO A 101 -78.16 -33.68 -49.96
CA PRO A 101 -77.85 -34.63 -51.02
C PRO A 101 -78.92 -34.62 -52.12
N GLU A 102 -80.16 -34.25 -51.80
CA GLU A 102 -81.26 -34.09 -52.75
C GLU A 102 -81.05 -32.99 -53.80
N TRP A 103 -80.15 -32.02 -53.55
CA TRP A 103 -79.81 -30.96 -54.50
C TRP A 103 -78.66 -31.36 -55.43
N SER A 104 -78.00 -32.49 -55.17
CA SER A 104 -76.80 -32.97 -55.87
C SER A 104 -75.76 -31.86 -56.13
N PRO A 105 -75.27 -31.19 -55.07
CA PRO A 105 -74.33 -30.08 -55.20
C PRO A 105 -72.93 -30.54 -55.65
N SER A 106 -72.31 -29.78 -56.54
CA SER A 106 -70.89 -29.91 -56.93
C SER A 106 -70.17 -28.59 -56.66
N PHE A 107 -68.90 -28.62 -56.22
CA PHE A 107 -68.13 -27.40 -55.93
C PHE A 107 -66.77 -27.44 -56.62
N GLU A 108 -66.41 -26.36 -57.29
CA GLU A 108 -65.10 -26.12 -57.89
C GLU A 108 -64.55 -24.78 -57.39
N ILE A 109 -63.44 -24.81 -56.66
CA ILE A 109 -62.77 -23.60 -56.17
C ILE A 109 -62.09 -22.92 -57.36
N ILE A 110 -62.52 -21.69 -57.67
CA ILE A 110 -61.95 -20.86 -58.74
C ILE A 110 -60.76 -20.07 -58.21
N ASP A 111 -60.94 -19.45 -57.04
CA ASP A 111 -59.94 -18.62 -56.39
C ASP A 111 -60.04 -18.75 -54.87
N PHE A 112 -58.89 -18.75 -54.20
CA PHE A 112 -58.80 -18.85 -52.75
C PHE A 112 -57.51 -18.23 -52.26
N ASP A 113 -57.63 -17.21 -51.43
CA ASP A 113 -56.51 -16.55 -50.80
C ASP A 113 -56.81 -16.26 -49.32
N LEU A 114 -55.77 -16.33 -48.50
CA LEU A 114 -55.79 -16.05 -47.08
C LEU A 114 -54.62 -15.12 -46.78
N SER A 115 -54.86 -14.12 -45.95
CA SER A 115 -53.80 -13.21 -45.50
C SER A 115 -54.05 -12.73 -44.07
N THR A 116 -52.98 -12.41 -43.37
CA THR A 116 -53.03 -11.70 -42.09
C THR A 116 -52.00 -10.58 -42.06
N TYR A 117 -52.35 -9.51 -41.37
CA TYR A 117 -51.41 -8.48 -40.99
C TYR A 117 -51.53 -8.30 -39.48
N TRP A 118 -50.58 -8.82 -38.70
CA TRP A 118 -50.66 -8.90 -37.24
C TRP A 118 -49.53 -8.12 -36.57
N PHE A 119 -49.67 -7.88 -35.26
CA PHE A 119 -48.66 -7.21 -34.42
C PHE A 119 -48.35 -5.76 -34.81
N THR A 120 -49.29 -5.09 -35.45
CA THR A 120 -49.23 -3.65 -35.75
C THR A 120 -50.48 -2.94 -35.22
N ASN A 121 -50.51 -1.60 -35.27
CA ASN A 121 -51.68 -0.83 -34.84
C ASN A 121 -52.88 -0.97 -35.78
N ALA A 122 -52.69 -1.36 -37.03
CA ALA A 122 -53.74 -1.66 -38.00
C ALA A 122 -53.60 -3.12 -38.44
N SER A 123 -54.25 -4.02 -37.71
CA SER A 123 -54.12 -5.46 -37.90
C SER A 123 -55.39 -6.09 -38.46
N TYR A 124 -55.26 -7.15 -39.26
CA TYR A 124 -56.40 -7.87 -39.80
C TYR A 124 -56.14 -9.36 -40.04
N SER A 125 -57.22 -10.11 -40.19
CA SER A 125 -57.24 -11.44 -40.81
C SER A 125 -58.30 -11.48 -41.88
N ALA A 126 -57.91 -11.95 -43.05
CA ALA A 126 -58.75 -11.91 -44.25
C ALA A 126 -58.69 -13.22 -45.05
N GLY A 127 -59.78 -13.49 -45.76
CA GLY A 127 -59.86 -14.53 -46.77
C GLY A 127 -60.76 -14.11 -47.90
N ASN A 128 -60.35 -14.43 -49.13
CA ASN A 128 -61.17 -14.29 -50.32
C ASN A 128 -61.43 -15.67 -50.91
N PHE A 129 -62.66 -15.91 -51.35
CA PHE A 129 -63.09 -17.21 -51.84
C PHE A 129 -64.03 -17.03 -53.01
N SER A 130 -63.73 -17.68 -54.13
CA SER A 130 -64.61 -17.79 -55.29
C SER A 130 -64.81 -19.24 -55.64
N VAL A 131 -66.06 -19.65 -55.76
CA VAL A 131 -66.45 -21.04 -56.05
C VAL A 131 -67.51 -21.07 -57.13
N ARG A 132 -67.31 -21.98 -58.08
CA ARG A 132 -68.35 -22.38 -59.02
C ARG A 132 -69.06 -23.60 -58.46
N TYR A 133 -70.39 -23.60 -58.47
CA TYR A 133 -71.17 -24.74 -58.03
C TYR A 133 -72.40 -25.01 -58.90
N ASP A 134 -72.78 -26.27 -58.97
CA ASP A 134 -74.04 -26.71 -59.57
C ASP A 134 -74.95 -27.25 -58.47
N LEU A 135 -76.26 -27.09 -58.63
CA LEU A 135 -77.30 -27.78 -57.87
C LEU A 135 -78.11 -28.63 -58.85
N ALA A 136 -77.49 -29.71 -59.33
CA ALA A 136 -78.04 -30.51 -60.43
C ALA A 136 -79.41 -31.12 -60.11
N GLY A 137 -79.69 -31.42 -58.83
CA GLY A 137 -81.00 -31.87 -58.35
C GLY A 137 -82.11 -30.83 -58.46
N LEU A 138 -81.75 -29.55 -58.62
CA LEU A 138 -82.66 -28.41 -58.82
C LEU A 138 -82.58 -27.81 -60.24
N GLY A 139 -81.73 -28.36 -61.12
CA GLY A 139 -81.55 -27.88 -62.50
C GLY A 139 -80.78 -26.56 -62.63
N VAL A 140 -80.01 -26.16 -61.61
CA VAL A 140 -79.19 -24.95 -61.58
C VAL A 140 -77.73 -25.32 -61.82
N TYR A 141 -77.05 -24.62 -62.73
CA TYR A 141 -75.67 -24.92 -63.14
C TYR A 141 -74.85 -23.64 -63.29
N ASP A 142 -73.52 -23.77 -63.21
CA ASP A 142 -72.52 -22.72 -63.43
C ASP A 142 -72.72 -21.47 -62.53
N MET A 143 -73.26 -21.65 -61.32
CA MET A 143 -73.38 -20.56 -60.36
C MET A 143 -72.00 -20.19 -59.84
N THR A 144 -71.61 -18.93 -59.97
CA THR A 144 -70.38 -18.41 -59.38
C THR A 144 -70.73 -17.57 -58.16
N TYR A 145 -70.14 -17.91 -57.01
CA TYR A 145 -70.26 -17.13 -55.79
C TYR A 145 -68.88 -16.71 -55.31
N SER A 146 -68.69 -15.39 -55.20
CA SER A 146 -67.47 -14.78 -54.67
C SER A 146 -67.77 -14.09 -53.34
N THR A 147 -66.94 -14.32 -52.33
CA THR A 147 -67.19 -13.78 -51.00
C THR A 147 -65.92 -13.45 -50.20
N SER A 148 -66.10 -12.43 -49.35
CA SER A 148 -65.21 -11.93 -48.30
C SER A 148 -65.16 -12.79 -47.03
N CYS A 149 -64.09 -12.78 -46.24
CA CYS A 149 -64.22 -12.80 -44.79
C CYS A 149 -63.09 -11.95 -44.21
N ARG A 150 -63.42 -10.96 -43.38
CA ARG A 150 -62.45 -10.04 -42.79
C ARG A 150 -62.83 -9.67 -41.36
N LEU A 151 -61.81 -9.52 -40.52
CA LEU A 151 -61.85 -8.89 -39.20
C LEU A 151 -60.67 -7.92 -39.15
N ASP A 152 -60.95 -6.64 -38.88
CA ASP A 152 -59.96 -5.57 -38.79
C ASP A 152 -59.96 -5.00 -37.36
N VAL A 153 -58.77 -4.64 -36.90
CA VAL A 153 -58.51 -4.08 -35.58
C VAL A 153 -57.58 -2.88 -35.73
N GLU A 154 -58.07 -1.71 -35.35
CA GLU A 154 -57.30 -0.46 -35.31
C GLU A 154 -57.09 -0.03 -33.85
N ILE A 155 -55.84 0.09 -33.41
CA ILE A 155 -55.46 0.61 -32.09
C ILE A 155 -55.22 2.12 -32.21
N SER A 156 -55.73 2.88 -31.24
CA SER A 156 -55.57 4.33 -31.15
C SER A 156 -55.15 4.76 -29.74
N SER A 157 -54.60 5.96 -29.61
CA SER A 157 -54.23 6.50 -28.30
C SER A 157 -55.46 6.74 -27.43
N SER A 158 -55.38 6.29 -26.17
CA SER A 158 -56.40 6.54 -25.15
C SER A 158 -56.03 7.78 -24.33
N THR A 159 -57.03 8.59 -23.95
CA THR A 159 -56.83 9.70 -23.00
C THR A 159 -56.76 9.24 -21.54
N SER A 160 -57.09 7.97 -21.27
CA SER A 160 -57.04 7.36 -19.94
C SER A 160 -55.82 6.46 -19.81
N SER A 161 -55.02 6.67 -18.77
CA SER A 161 -53.72 6.01 -18.57
C SER A 161 -53.78 4.51 -18.27
N ASN A 162 -54.98 3.92 -18.14
CA ASN A 162 -55.19 2.50 -17.81
C ASN A 162 -56.11 1.77 -18.81
N GLN A 163 -56.43 2.38 -19.96
CA GLN A 163 -57.36 1.81 -20.94
C GLN A 163 -56.72 1.71 -22.33
N ALA A 164 -56.98 0.60 -23.00
CA ALA A 164 -56.73 0.39 -24.43
C ALA A 164 -57.93 0.89 -25.24
N CYS A 165 -57.68 1.62 -26.32
CA CYS A 165 -58.70 2.09 -27.25
C CYS A 165 -58.57 1.37 -28.60
N VAL A 166 -59.55 0.53 -28.92
CA VAL A 166 -59.49 -0.38 -30.06
C VAL A 166 -60.77 -0.28 -30.89
N ARG A 167 -60.66 -0.08 -32.20
CA ARG A 167 -61.80 -0.11 -33.12
C ARG A 167 -61.80 -1.43 -33.89
N ILE A 168 -62.96 -2.10 -33.90
CA ILE A 168 -63.11 -3.44 -34.47
C ILE A 168 -64.20 -3.41 -35.52
N THR A 169 -63.85 -3.80 -36.75
CA THR A 169 -64.77 -3.88 -37.89
C THR A 169 -64.65 -5.25 -38.58
N LYS A 170 -65.70 -5.64 -39.30
CA LYS A 170 -65.73 -6.82 -40.16
C LYS A 170 -66.14 -6.43 -41.58
N ASP A 171 -66.13 -7.40 -42.49
CA ASP A 171 -66.69 -7.38 -43.85
C ASP A 171 -67.34 -6.05 -44.27
N GLY A 172 -66.71 -5.30 -45.19
CA GLY A 172 -67.25 -4.03 -45.68
C GLY A 172 -67.14 -2.84 -44.71
N GLY A 173 -66.40 -2.98 -43.61
CA GLY A 173 -66.21 -1.92 -42.61
C GLY A 173 -67.32 -1.84 -41.56
N GLU A 174 -68.13 -2.89 -41.43
CA GLU A 174 -69.21 -2.96 -40.45
C GLU A 174 -68.66 -3.01 -39.01
N PRO A 175 -69.11 -2.13 -38.10
CA PRO A 175 -68.73 -2.18 -36.69
C PRO A 175 -69.12 -3.49 -36.00
N VAL A 176 -68.20 -4.07 -35.22
CA VAL A 176 -68.50 -5.20 -34.32
C VAL A 176 -68.76 -4.66 -32.93
N ILE A 177 -69.93 -4.87 -32.34
CA ILE A 177 -70.34 -4.24 -31.06
C ILE A 177 -70.71 -5.23 -29.94
N ASN A 178 -70.50 -6.53 -30.15
CA ASN A 178 -71.00 -7.60 -29.29
C ASN A 178 -69.89 -8.53 -28.74
N LEU A 179 -68.65 -8.05 -28.66
CA LEU A 179 -67.55 -8.80 -28.05
C LEU A 179 -67.45 -8.54 -26.55
N GLY A 180 -67.55 -9.61 -25.75
CA GLY A 180 -67.32 -9.55 -24.30
C GLY A 180 -65.84 -9.74 -23.94
N LYS A 181 -65.48 -9.55 -22.67
CA LYS A 181 -64.09 -9.65 -22.19
C LYS A 181 -63.39 -10.99 -22.46
N GLN A 182 -64.12 -12.07 -22.75
CA GLN A 182 -63.52 -13.37 -23.11
C GLN A 182 -62.99 -13.40 -24.55
N SER A 183 -63.53 -12.57 -25.43
CA SER A 183 -63.05 -12.39 -26.81
C SER A 183 -61.80 -11.51 -26.90
N LEU A 184 -61.41 -10.89 -25.79
CA LEU A 184 -60.30 -9.94 -25.68
C LEU A 184 -59.24 -10.52 -24.75
N LYS A 185 -58.03 -10.76 -25.27
CA LYS A 185 -56.93 -11.36 -24.51
C LYS A 185 -55.66 -10.55 -24.70
N PHE A 186 -55.16 -9.94 -23.63
CA PHE A 186 -53.85 -9.30 -23.64
C PHE A 186 -52.74 -10.33 -23.48
N TYR A 187 -51.59 -10.06 -24.11
CA TYR A 187 -50.37 -10.81 -23.86
C TYR A 187 -49.67 -10.29 -22.61
N ARG A 188 -49.43 -11.18 -21.65
CA ARG A 188 -48.66 -10.89 -20.43
C ARG A 188 -47.39 -11.73 -20.41
N TYR A 189 -46.25 -11.10 -20.12
CA TYR A 189 -44.98 -11.82 -19.97
C TYR A 189 -44.75 -12.22 -18.52
N LEU A 190 -44.49 -13.50 -18.28
CA LEU A 190 -44.14 -14.03 -16.96
C LEU A 190 -42.62 -14.16 -16.82
N TYR A 191 -42.00 -13.18 -16.18
CA TYR A 191 -40.55 -13.15 -15.95
C TYR A 191 -40.03 -14.32 -15.12
N SER A 192 -40.84 -14.92 -14.24
CA SER A 192 -40.42 -16.07 -13.41
C SER A 192 -40.15 -17.34 -14.22
N ASN A 193 -40.87 -17.52 -15.33
CA ASN A 193 -40.81 -18.73 -16.15
C ASN A 193 -40.32 -18.45 -17.57
N LEU A 194 -40.05 -17.18 -17.90
CA LEU A 194 -39.67 -16.68 -19.23
C LEU A 194 -40.66 -17.10 -20.31
N THR A 195 -41.96 -16.86 -20.08
CA THR A 195 -43.04 -17.29 -20.98
C THR A 195 -44.13 -16.23 -21.18
N TRP A 196 -44.68 -16.16 -22.40
CA TRP A 196 -45.92 -15.43 -22.69
C TRP A 196 -47.17 -16.22 -22.26
N GLU A 197 -48.18 -15.51 -21.76
CA GLU A 197 -49.52 -16.03 -21.54
C GLU A 197 -50.61 -15.03 -21.95
N HIS A 198 -51.85 -15.51 -22.03
CA HIS A 198 -53.02 -14.68 -22.36
C HIS A 198 -53.82 -14.36 -21.09
N VAL A 199 -54.19 -13.09 -20.91
CA VAL A 199 -55.02 -12.63 -19.78
C VAL A 199 -56.21 -11.80 -20.29
N SER A 200 -57.41 -12.07 -19.78
CA SER A 200 -58.58 -11.25 -20.10
C SER A 200 -58.61 -9.96 -19.27
N PRO A 201 -59.27 -8.89 -19.77
CA PRO A 201 -59.66 -7.75 -18.96
C PRO A 201 -60.38 -8.16 -17.67
N SER A 202 -60.17 -7.43 -16.58
CA SER A 202 -60.87 -7.64 -15.32
C SER A 202 -62.37 -7.35 -15.43
N GLU A 203 -62.73 -6.36 -16.26
CA GLU A 203 -64.08 -5.84 -16.44
C GLU A 203 -64.57 -6.01 -17.89
N GLU A 204 -65.87 -5.87 -18.11
CA GLU A 204 -66.41 -5.81 -19.48
C GLU A 204 -66.00 -4.49 -20.16
N PRO A 205 -65.71 -4.49 -21.47
CA PRO A 205 -65.31 -3.28 -22.17
C PRO A 205 -66.49 -2.32 -22.36
N THR A 206 -66.20 -1.02 -22.44
CA THR A 206 -67.19 -0.02 -22.87
C THR A 206 -67.20 0.04 -24.39
N VAL A 207 -68.37 -0.18 -25.01
CA VAL A 207 -68.51 -0.32 -26.46
C VAL A 207 -69.33 0.84 -27.06
N PHE A 208 -68.84 1.42 -28.15
CA PHE A 208 -69.50 2.49 -28.90
C PHE A 208 -70.09 1.97 -30.22
N ALA A 209 -71.13 2.65 -30.72
CA ALA A 209 -71.86 2.24 -31.92
C ALA A 209 -71.00 2.20 -33.20
N ASN A 210 -69.86 2.90 -33.23
CA ASN A 210 -68.90 2.90 -34.34
C ASN A 210 -67.89 1.75 -34.28
N GLY A 211 -68.01 0.83 -33.30
CA GLY A 211 -67.13 -0.33 -33.14
C GLY A 211 -65.89 -0.06 -32.29
N THR A 212 -65.81 1.11 -31.64
CA THR A 212 -64.74 1.42 -30.68
C THR A 212 -65.03 0.75 -29.32
N TYR A 213 -63.99 0.13 -28.75
CA TYR A 213 -63.95 -0.48 -27.43
C TYR A 213 -62.94 0.29 -26.58
N LEU A 214 -63.36 0.70 -25.38
CA LEU A 214 -62.46 1.09 -24.29
C LEU A 214 -62.34 -0.08 -23.33
N ILE A 215 -61.13 -0.61 -23.22
CA ILE A 215 -60.86 -1.86 -22.52
C ILE A 215 -59.88 -1.55 -21.38
N THR A 216 -60.26 -1.86 -20.14
CA THR A 216 -59.35 -1.75 -19.00
C THR A 216 -58.20 -2.75 -19.16
N VAL A 217 -56.97 -2.24 -19.19
CA VAL A 217 -55.76 -3.06 -19.33
C VAL A 217 -55.51 -3.80 -18.01
N PRO A 218 -55.26 -5.13 -18.04
CA PRO A 218 -54.93 -5.89 -16.83
C PRO A 218 -53.71 -5.32 -16.08
N PRO A 219 -53.65 -5.47 -14.74
CA PRO A 219 -52.45 -5.16 -13.98
C PRO A 219 -51.22 -5.90 -14.53
N ASP A 220 -50.06 -5.27 -14.43
CA ASP A 220 -48.75 -5.78 -14.92
C ASP A 220 -48.52 -5.69 -16.45
N ILE A 221 -49.40 -5.00 -17.18
CA ILE A 221 -49.24 -4.68 -18.60
C ILE A 221 -49.22 -3.17 -18.77
N ASP A 222 -48.26 -2.65 -19.53
CA ASP A 222 -48.18 -1.23 -19.84
C ASP A 222 -49.33 -0.82 -20.77
N PRO A 223 -50.21 0.12 -20.37
CA PRO A 223 -51.30 0.60 -21.20
C PRO A 223 -50.86 1.38 -22.45
N GLN A 224 -49.60 1.78 -22.58
CA GLN A 224 -49.03 2.41 -23.77
C GLN A 224 -48.28 1.43 -24.68
N SER A 225 -47.91 0.25 -24.15
CA SER A 225 -47.11 -0.75 -24.87
C SER A 225 -47.68 -2.16 -24.65
N TYR A 226 -48.83 -2.43 -25.26
CA TYR A 226 -49.54 -3.72 -25.14
C TYR A 226 -49.78 -4.42 -26.47
N VAL A 227 -49.96 -5.75 -26.40
CA VAL A 227 -50.40 -6.61 -27.51
C VAL A 227 -51.70 -7.28 -27.10
N ILE A 228 -52.69 -7.28 -27.99
CA ILE A 228 -54.03 -7.83 -27.75
C ILE A 228 -54.45 -8.78 -28.88
N ARG A 229 -54.93 -9.95 -28.49
CA ARG A 229 -55.62 -10.92 -29.34
C ARG A 229 -57.11 -10.72 -29.22
N ILE A 230 -57.78 -10.60 -30.36
CA ILE A 230 -59.22 -10.42 -30.49
C ILE A 230 -59.78 -11.58 -31.28
N GLU A 231 -60.84 -12.21 -30.77
CA GLU A 231 -61.53 -13.30 -31.43
C GLU A 231 -63.04 -13.03 -31.51
N ASP A 232 -63.58 -13.04 -32.73
CA ASP A 232 -65.01 -12.85 -32.95
C ASP A 232 -65.80 -14.18 -32.88
N SER A 233 -67.12 -14.10 -33.03
CA SER A 233 -68.01 -15.26 -32.94
C SER A 233 -67.82 -16.31 -34.07
N ARG A 234 -67.06 -15.98 -35.12
CA ARG A 234 -66.71 -16.89 -36.23
C ARG A 234 -65.44 -17.69 -35.91
N GLY A 235 -64.75 -17.37 -34.82
CA GLY A 235 -63.43 -17.90 -34.51
C GLY A 235 -62.31 -17.22 -35.30
N VAL A 236 -62.58 -16.08 -35.95
CA VAL A 236 -61.56 -15.30 -36.64
C VAL A 236 -60.76 -14.54 -35.59
N ILE A 237 -59.44 -14.70 -35.62
CA ILE A 237 -58.52 -14.13 -34.65
C ILE A 237 -57.72 -13.03 -35.31
N VAL A 238 -57.56 -11.89 -34.65
CA VAL A 238 -56.60 -10.85 -35.00
C VAL A 238 -55.70 -10.58 -33.81
N VAL A 239 -54.39 -10.50 -34.03
CA VAL A 239 -53.43 -10.06 -33.01
C VAL A 239 -52.95 -8.67 -33.38
N ALA A 240 -53.29 -7.67 -32.58
CA ALA A 240 -52.93 -6.27 -32.79
C ALA A 240 -51.98 -5.79 -31.69
N SER A 241 -51.14 -4.82 -32.02
CA SER A 241 -50.15 -4.26 -31.09
C SER A 241 -50.19 -2.73 -31.08
N ALA A 242 -50.01 -2.11 -29.91
CA ALA A 242 -49.85 -0.67 -29.79
C ALA A 242 -48.51 -0.16 -30.36
N PHE A 243 -47.61 -1.07 -30.73
CA PHE A 243 -46.28 -0.80 -31.28
C PHE A 243 -45.86 -1.90 -32.26
N SER A 244 -45.06 -1.55 -33.27
CA SER A 244 -44.48 -2.49 -34.25
C SER A 244 -42.96 -2.53 -34.18
N ARG A 245 -42.38 -1.70 -33.30
CA ARG A 245 -40.99 -1.33 -33.31
C ARG A 245 -40.51 -0.94 -31.92
N TYR A 246 -39.30 -1.39 -31.60
CA TYR A 246 -38.49 -0.90 -30.49
C TYR A 246 -37.40 0.00 -31.02
N THR A 247 -37.28 1.19 -30.43
CA THR A 247 -36.16 2.09 -30.61
C THR A 247 -35.29 2.02 -29.35
N ILE A 248 -34.02 1.74 -29.53
CA ILE A 248 -33.04 1.51 -28.47
C ILE A 248 -31.93 2.54 -28.66
N ASN A 249 -31.90 3.59 -27.83
CA ASN A 249 -30.84 4.58 -27.85
C ASN A 249 -29.67 4.12 -26.99
N LEU A 250 -28.46 4.27 -27.52
CA LEU A 250 -27.21 3.93 -26.85
C LEU A 250 -26.48 5.19 -26.44
N GLU A 251 -26.16 5.28 -25.15
CA GLU A 251 -25.27 6.30 -24.62
C GLU A 251 -23.98 5.63 -24.18
N TRP A 252 -22.92 5.88 -24.95
CA TRP A 252 -21.56 5.49 -24.58
C TRP A 252 -21.04 6.51 -23.56
N ASN A 253 -20.65 6.03 -22.37
CA ASN A 253 -20.37 6.83 -21.17
C ASN A 253 -19.51 8.08 -21.43
N SER A 254 -19.86 9.18 -20.74
CA SER A 254 -19.10 10.43 -20.68
C SER A 254 -18.78 10.79 -19.23
N PRO A 255 -17.54 11.22 -18.97
CA PRO A 255 -17.37 12.50 -18.30
C PRO A 255 -16.40 13.41 -19.06
N ASN A 256 -16.91 14.58 -19.44
CA ASN A 256 -16.18 15.66 -20.11
C ASN A 256 -14.77 15.89 -19.53
N ALA A 257 -13.76 15.75 -20.38
CA ALA A 257 -12.43 16.28 -20.11
C ALA A 257 -11.85 16.93 -21.38
N ASN A 258 -11.47 18.20 -21.22
CA ASN A 258 -10.74 18.98 -22.21
C ASN A 258 -9.26 18.49 -22.20
N PRO A 259 -8.68 18.06 -23.32
CA PRO A 259 -7.42 17.30 -23.33
C PRO A 259 -6.14 18.14 -23.21
N THR A 260 -6.25 19.45 -22.98
CA THR A 260 -5.08 20.33 -22.88
C THR A 260 -4.52 20.32 -21.46
N ALA A 261 -3.21 20.04 -21.34
CA ALA A 261 -2.45 20.28 -20.12
C ALA A 261 -2.64 21.74 -19.66
N ASP A 262 -2.91 21.92 -18.38
CA ASP A 262 -3.18 23.21 -17.75
C ASP A 262 -2.01 23.55 -16.83
N TYR A 263 -1.12 24.42 -17.29
CA TYR A 263 0.08 24.79 -16.57
C TYR A 263 -0.23 25.76 -15.43
N VAL A 264 0.64 25.78 -14.42
CA VAL A 264 0.46 26.67 -13.27
C VAL A 264 0.40 28.14 -13.72
N ASP A 265 -0.58 28.90 -13.22
CA ASP A 265 -0.89 30.24 -13.74
C ASP A 265 -0.04 31.33 -13.07
N LEU A 266 0.14 31.26 -11.76
CA LEU A 266 0.76 32.33 -10.95
C LEU A 266 1.26 31.82 -9.59
N ILE A 267 2.11 32.64 -8.95
CA ILE A 267 2.53 32.49 -7.54
C ILE A 267 1.38 32.97 -6.64
N SER A 268 1.13 32.28 -5.52
CA SER A 268 0.02 32.55 -4.61
C SER A 268 0.48 33.07 -3.24
N ASP A 269 -0.50 33.45 -2.41
CA ASP A 269 -0.37 33.69 -0.97
C ASP A 269 -1.76 33.42 -0.36
N VAL A 270 -2.22 32.18 -0.49
CA VAL A 270 -3.61 31.78 -0.19
C VAL A 270 -3.86 31.67 1.31
N ASP A 271 -2.82 31.44 2.10
CA ASP A 271 -2.92 31.35 3.55
C ASP A 271 -2.52 32.64 4.29
N GLY A 272 -1.99 33.65 3.57
CA GLY A 272 -1.63 34.96 4.10
C GLY A 272 -0.29 34.97 4.84
N VAL A 273 0.50 33.89 4.73
CA VAL A 273 1.86 33.78 5.25
C VAL A 273 2.84 34.06 4.11
N PRO A 274 3.73 35.07 4.23
CA PRO A 274 4.70 35.36 3.18
C PRO A 274 5.58 34.15 2.84
N ASP A 275 5.67 33.87 1.54
CA ASP A 275 6.57 32.88 0.95
C ASP A 275 8.02 33.04 1.46
N LYS A 276 8.71 31.90 1.60
CA LYS A 276 10.12 31.79 1.98
C LYS A 276 10.90 31.15 0.84
N GLY A 277 11.95 31.82 0.37
CA GLY A 277 12.75 31.37 -0.76
C GLY A 277 12.46 32.19 -2.01
N THR A 278 12.93 31.70 -3.15
CA THR A 278 12.78 32.40 -4.44
C THR A 278 12.61 31.43 -5.60
N HIS A 279 11.79 31.84 -6.57
CA HIS A 279 11.82 31.35 -7.94
C HIS A 279 12.92 32.07 -8.73
N SER A 280 13.74 31.34 -9.47
CA SER A 280 14.70 31.93 -10.41
C SER A 280 14.03 32.40 -11.71
N ASN A 281 13.04 31.64 -12.18
CA ASN A 281 12.30 31.88 -13.41
C ASN A 281 11.00 31.06 -13.42
N PHE A 282 10.00 31.52 -12.65
CA PHE A 282 8.68 30.87 -12.56
C PHE A 282 8.07 30.51 -13.92
N THR A 283 8.34 31.30 -14.97
CA THR A 283 7.82 31.03 -16.32
C THR A 283 8.25 29.67 -16.90
N ALA A 284 9.39 29.11 -16.48
CA ALA A 284 9.81 27.77 -16.91
C ALA A 284 8.78 26.70 -16.50
N GLN A 285 8.20 26.83 -15.30
CA GLN A 285 7.18 25.91 -14.81
C GLN A 285 5.89 25.95 -15.63
N GLN A 286 5.65 27.04 -16.36
CA GLN A 286 4.38 27.33 -17.05
C GLN A 286 4.31 26.78 -18.49
N TYR A 287 5.40 26.24 -19.06
CA TYR A 287 5.41 25.79 -20.47
C TYR A 287 6.25 24.55 -20.77
N GLY A 288 7.08 24.05 -19.85
CA GLY A 288 7.93 22.88 -20.08
C GLY A 288 7.16 21.55 -20.27
N PRO A 289 7.82 20.39 -20.36
CA PRO A 289 9.24 20.20 -20.23
C PRO A 289 9.98 20.56 -21.52
N ASP A 290 10.95 21.45 -21.41
CA ASP A 290 11.82 21.86 -22.52
C ASP A 290 13.31 21.87 -22.13
N GLY A 291 13.62 21.54 -20.87
CA GLY A 291 14.96 21.54 -20.31
C GLY A 291 15.41 22.92 -19.82
N ILE A 292 14.52 23.91 -19.79
CA ILE A 292 14.70 25.19 -19.10
C ILE A 292 14.04 25.05 -17.73
N TYR A 293 14.81 25.24 -16.67
CA TYR A 293 14.34 25.01 -15.30
C TYR A 293 14.05 26.33 -14.58
N ASP A 294 13.04 26.30 -13.72
CA ASP A 294 12.96 27.17 -12.56
C ASP A 294 13.72 26.53 -11.40
N THR A 295 14.77 27.19 -10.94
CA THR A 295 15.47 26.86 -9.71
C THR A 295 14.75 27.49 -8.51
N LEU A 296 14.12 26.65 -7.69
CA LEU A 296 13.63 27.02 -6.36
C LEU A 296 14.82 27.03 -5.41
N THR A 297 15.02 28.12 -4.68
CA THR A 297 16.15 28.28 -3.76
C THR A 297 15.64 28.69 -2.38
N GLU A 298 16.11 28.03 -1.34
CA GLU A 298 15.79 28.41 0.04
C GLU A 298 16.24 29.84 0.37
N ALA A 299 15.56 30.49 1.32
CA ALA A 299 16.01 31.76 1.88
C ALA A 299 16.40 31.63 3.35
N ALA A 300 17.27 32.53 3.82
CA ALA A 300 17.56 32.65 5.23
C ALA A 300 16.28 33.01 6.00
N SER A 301 15.85 32.14 6.90
CA SER A 301 14.59 32.25 7.65
C SER A 301 14.79 32.61 9.12
N GLY A 302 16.05 32.72 9.58
CA GLY A 302 16.41 33.10 10.95
C GLY A 302 17.75 32.51 11.37
N THR A 303 17.90 32.22 12.67
CA THR A 303 19.03 31.48 13.22
C THR A 303 18.56 30.27 14.01
N THR A 304 19.37 29.20 14.02
CA THR A 304 19.11 27.99 14.80
C THR A 304 20.32 27.65 15.68
N PRO A 305 20.14 27.22 16.95
CA PRO A 305 21.25 26.89 17.85
C PRO A 305 21.82 25.50 17.58
N GLN A 306 23.16 25.39 17.56
CA GLN A 306 23.88 24.12 17.48
C GLN A 306 24.60 23.83 18.79
N HIS A 307 24.46 22.65 19.38
CA HIS A 307 25.02 22.34 20.70
C HIS A 307 26.31 21.50 20.62
N TYR A 308 27.36 21.95 21.29
CA TYR A 308 28.64 21.25 21.43
C TYR A 308 29.03 21.07 22.91
N TYR A 309 29.73 19.98 23.20
CA TYR A 309 30.17 19.59 24.53
C TYR A 309 31.68 19.26 24.51
N PRO A 310 32.40 19.30 25.65
CA PRO A 310 33.83 19.01 25.67
C PRO A 310 34.14 17.55 25.28
N ASP A 311 35.10 17.37 24.38
CA ASP A 311 35.60 16.06 23.97
C ASP A 311 36.91 15.69 24.68
N TYR A 312 37.53 16.66 25.34
CA TYR A 312 38.76 16.47 26.09
C TYR A 312 38.85 17.46 27.27
N TRP A 313 39.60 17.06 28.31
CA TRP A 313 39.92 17.92 29.43
C TRP A 313 41.36 17.69 29.92
N THR A 314 41.94 18.70 30.56
CA THR A 314 43.23 18.58 31.25
C THR A 314 43.20 19.35 32.55
N GLY A 315 43.62 18.69 33.64
CA GLY A 315 43.81 19.33 34.93
C GLY A 315 45.02 20.28 34.90
N LEU A 316 44.83 21.50 35.40
CA LEU A 316 45.90 22.48 35.56
C LEU A 316 46.42 22.45 37.01
N GLY A 317 47.72 22.72 37.17
CA GLY A 317 48.41 22.57 38.46
C GLY A 317 48.47 21.10 38.89
N SER A 318 48.07 20.81 40.13
CA SER A 318 47.95 19.42 40.63
C SER A 318 46.50 18.97 40.80
N THR A 319 45.58 19.57 40.03
CA THR A 319 44.17 19.16 39.96
C THR A 319 44.08 17.72 39.43
N THR A 320 43.24 16.90 40.08
CA THR A 320 43.05 15.48 39.69
C THR A 320 41.56 15.16 39.55
N CYS A 321 41.20 14.25 38.65
CA CYS A 321 39.83 13.75 38.58
C CYS A 321 39.59 12.74 39.71
N VAL A 322 38.48 12.90 40.41
CA VAL A 322 38.03 12.01 41.49
C VAL A 322 37.09 10.95 40.94
N SER A 323 36.14 11.36 40.09
CA SER A 323 35.11 10.51 39.49
C SER A 323 34.44 11.20 38.30
N GLY A 324 33.69 10.43 37.51
CA GLY A 324 32.94 10.91 36.36
C GLY A 324 33.77 11.01 35.07
N THR A 325 33.10 11.34 33.98
CA THR A 325 33.62 11.38 32.61
C THR A 325 33.10 12.63 31.87
N LEU A 326 33.58 12.85 30.65
CA LEU A 326 33.09 13.95 29.80
C LEU A 326 31.63 13.78 29.36
N ALA A 327 31.10 12.56 29.36
CA ALA A 327 29.67 12.31 29.05
C ALA A 327 28.75 12.94 30.10
N ASP A 328 29.23 13.05 31.34
CA ASP A 328 28.51 13.65 32.46
C ASP A 328 28.43 15.20 32.35
N LEU A 329 28.91 15.78 31.25
CA LEU A 329 28.86 17.24 30.99
C LEU A 329 27.84 17.63 29.91
N GLN A 330 27.09 16.66 29.36
CA GLN A 330 26.18 16.89 28.22
C GLN A 330 24.78 17.37 28.62
N SER A 331 24.38 17.18 29.87
CA SER A 331 23.05 17.53 30.36
C SER A 331 23.08 17.69 31.87
N ASP A 332 22.46 18.76 32.39
CA ASP A 332 22.20 18.93 33.82
C ASP A 332 21.20 17.85 34.29
N ASN A 333 21.72 16.76 34.86
CA ASN A 333 20.95 15.58 35.21
C ASN A 333 21.25 15.02 36.61
N GLY A 334 22.12 15.68 37.39
CA GLY A 334 22.55 15.28 38.72
C GLY A 334 23.72 14.27 38.74
N VAL A 335 24.35 13.99 37.60
CA VAL A 335 25.51 13.11 37.46
C VAL A 335 26.74 13.97 37.14
N TYR A 336 27.73 13.95 38.03
CA TYR A 336 28.82 14.92 37.97
C TYR A 336 30.17 14.33 37.57
N MET A 337 30.90 15.09 36.76
CA MET A 337 32.36 15.02 36.73
C MET A 337 32.94 15.75 37.94
N GLN A 338 33.80 15.07 38.72
CA GLN A 338 34.36 15.61 39.96
C GLN A 338 35.88 15.84 39.89
N LEU A 339 36.31 17.06 40.20
CA LEU A 339 37.72 17.50 40.16
C LEU A 339 38.21 17.96 41.53
N ARG A 340 39.38 17.47 41.96
CA ARG A 340 39.97 17.74 43.27
C ARG A 340 40.94 18.90 43.26
N SER A 341 40.78 19.82 44.20
CA SER A 341 41.66 20.99 44.38
C SER A 341 43.05 20.60 44.92
N TYR A 342 44.04 21.48 44.80
CA TYR A 342 45.42 21.29 45.29
C TYR A 342 45.88 22.53 46.09
N PRO A 343 46.80 22.38 47.06
CA PRO A 343 47.22 23.50 47.90
C PRO A 343 48.06 24.51 47.11
N THR A 344 47.65 25.78 47.14
CA THR A 344 48.31 26.89 46.42
C THR A 344 48.98 27.91 47.32
N ALA A 345 48.58 27.98 48.60
CA ALA A 345 49.23 28.82 49.61
C ALA A 345 49.43 28.07 50.92
N TYR A 346 50.50 28.41 51.64
CA TYR A 346 50.88 27.80 52.92
C TYR A 346 51.01 28.86 54.02
N SER A 347 50.74 28.46 55.26
CA SER A 347 50.88 29.33 56.42
C SER A 347 52.34 29.67 56.71
N SER A 348 52.63 30.95 56.92
CA SER A 348 53.93 31.40 57.41
C SER A 348 54.17 31.08 58.89
N THR A 349 53.13 30.73 59.66
CA THR A 349 53.18 30.57 61.13
C THR A 349 52.71 29.22 61.65
N LYS A 350 51.97 28.42 60.85
CA LYS A 350 51.45 27.11 61.26
C LYS A 350 52.20 25.95 60.62
N TYR A 351 52.71 25.05 61.46
CA TYR A 351 53.49 23.88 61.08
C TYR A 351 52.89 22.61 61.69
N SER A 352 53.14 21.47 61.08
CA SER A 352 52.87 20.16 61.66
C SER A 352 53.79 19.86 62.85
N THR A 353 53.42 18.87 63.67
CA THR A 353 54.29 18.38 64.76
C THR A 353 55.06 17.15 64.29
N ILE A 354 56.40 17.19 64.39
CA ILE A 354 57.25 16.04 64.03
C ILE A 354 56.94 14.87 64.97
N GLY A 355 56.53 13.74 64.39
CA GLY A 355 56.24 12.50 65.12
C GLY A 355 57.42 11.53 65.06
N TYR A 356 57.71 10.85 66.16
CA TYR A 356 58.55 9.65 66.14
C TYR A 356 57.81 8.51 65.43
N ASP A 357 58.51 7.79 64.56
CA ASP A 357 57.96 6.63 63.85
C ASP A 357 58.58 5.33 64.38
N ASN A 358 59.88 5.11 64.15
CA ASN A 358 60.54 3.86 64.56
C ASN A 358 62.06 4.00 64.71
N ALA A 359 62.71 3.08 65.41
CA ALA A 359 64.17 3.01 65.54
C ALA A 359 64.69 1.56 65.57
N ASN A 360 65.89 1.32 65.05
CA ASN A 360 66.58 0.04 65.17
C ASN A 360 68.10 0.24 65.17
N SER A 361 68.87 -0.78 65.52
CA SER A 361 70.33 -0.67 65.60
C SER A 361 71.01 -2.03 65.58
N THR A 362 72.31 -2.04 65.29
CA THR A 362 73.15 -3.23 65.27
C THR A 362 74.62 -2.90 65.60
N ILE A 363 75.43 -3.93 65.83
CA ILE A 363 76.85 -3.79 66.20
C ILE A 363 77.69 -4.86 65.51
N LEU A 364 78.90 -4.46 65.08
CA LEU A 364 79.95 -5.35 64.62
C LEU A 364 80.98 -5.55 65.71
N THR A 365 80.94 -6.71 66.37
CA THR A 365 81.94 -7.11 67.39
C THR A 365 83.19 -7.77 66.78
N LEU A 366 83.15 -8.08 65.49
CA LEU A 366 84.28 -8.54 64.68
C LEU A 366 84.44 -7.58 63.50
N GLN A 367 85.68 -7.33 63.09
CA GLN A 367 85.94 -6.40 62.00
C GLN A 367 85.38 -6.95 60.68
N ALA A 368 84.61 -6.13 59.96
CA ALA A 368 84.08 -6.47 58.63
C ALA A 368 84.08 -5.25 57.69
N ASN A 369 84.00 -5.49 56.37
CA ASN A 369 83.94 -4.44 55.35
C ASN A 369 82.52 -3.86 55.15
N SER A 370 81.51 -4.47 55.76
CA SER A 370 80.11 -3.99 55.70
C SER A 370 79.32 -4.43 56.93
N MET A 371 78.21 -3.73 57.19
CA MET A 371 77.19 -4.11 58.18
C MET A 371 75.79 -3.91 57.61
N SER A 372 74.82 -4.69 58.07
CA SER A 372 73.41 -4.49 57.70
C SER A 372 72.44 -4.85 58.82
N TRP A 373 71.27 -4.23 58.80
CA TRP A 373 70.14 -4.54 59.70
C TRP A 373 68.80 -4.15 59.05
N LYS A 374 67.70 -4.59 59.64
CA LYS A 374 66.34 -4.25 59.17
C LYS A 374 65.81 -3.02 59.89
N HIS A 375 65.14 -2.13 59.17
CA HIS A 375 64.44 -0.98 59.75
C HIS A 375 63.04 -0.87 59.14
N THR A 376 62.02 -0.59 59.96
CA THR A 376 60.63 -0.46 59.50
C THR A 376 60.21 0.99 59.50
N THR A 377 59.86 1.50 58.33
CA THR A 377 59.30 2.86 58.14
C THR A 377 57.78 2.79 58.07
N GLY A 378 57.07 3.61 58.85
CA GLY A 378 55.61 3.68 58.89
C GLY A 378 55.00 4.38 57.66
N THR A 379 53.68 4.58 57.71
CA THR A 379 52.89 5.16 56.60
C THR A 379 52.54 6.64 56.78
N GLY A 380 52.95 7.26 57.89
CA GLY A 380 52.68 8.68 58.13
C GLY A 380 53.25 9.59 57.03
N ASN A 381 52.68 10.78 56.89
CA ASN A 381 53.09 11.75 55.87
C ASN A 381 54.48 12.32 56.16
N ASP A 382 55.15 12.79 55.11
CA ASP A 382 56.39 13.56 55.18
C ASP A 382 57.50 12.92 56.05
N ARG A 383 57.97 11.75 55.62
CA ARG A 383 58.92 10.94 56.41
C ARG A 383 60.37 11.36 56.22
N ILE A 384 61.21 11.08 57.23
CA ILE A 384 62.67 11.10 57.11
C ILE A 384 63.29 9.94 57.89
N LEU A 385 64.24 9.25 57.29
CA LEU A 385 65.08 8.24 57.94
C LEU A 385 66.45 8.84 58.22
N LEU A 386 66.92 8.77 59.47
CA LEU A 386 68.29 9.07 59.87
C LEU A 386 69.03 7.78 60.20
N VAL A 387 70.26 7.63 59.71
CA VAL A 387 71.13 6.48 59.99
C VAL A 387 72.46 7.00 60.53
N ALA A 388 72.80 6.60 61.74
CA ALA A 388 74.06 6.94 62.38
C ALA A 388 75.00 5.73 62.43
N VAL A 389 76.29 5.96 62.19
CA VAL A 389 77.31 4.91 62.17
C VAL A 389 78.57 5.39 62.85
N ASP A 390 79.06 4.60 63.79
CA ASP A 390 80.36 4.76 64.45
C ASP A 390 81.33 3.71 63.95
N VAL A 391 82.58 4.10 63.73
CA VAL A 391 83.69 3.21 63.39
C VAL A 391 84.86 3.44 64.34
N PHE A 392 85.50 2.34 64.77
CA PHE A 392 86.42 2.34 65.90
C PHE A 392 87.80 1.80 65.51
N ASN A 393 88.87 2.40 66.05
CA ASN A 393 90.24 1.89 65.87
C ASN A 393 91.10 2.20 67.11
N SER A 394 91.80 1.19 67.65
CA SER A 394 92.60 1.29 68.87
C SER A 394 94.03 1.82 68.65
N GLY A 395 94.56 1.76 67.42
CA GLY A 395 95.97 2.05 67.11
C GLY A 395 96.22 2.99 65.93
N GLY A 396 95.20 3.73 65.46
CA GLY A 396 95.32 4.67 64.34
C GLY A 396 93.97 5.27 63.93
N THR A 397 93.96 6.02 62.82
CA THR A 397 92.75 6.65 62.28
C THR A 397 91.68 5.62 61.92
N PRO A 398 90.42 5.75 62.38
CA PRO A 398 89.32 4.89 61.95
C PRO A 398 89.05 5.01 60.44
N THR A 399 88.61 3.91 59.82
CA THR A 399 88.23 3.88 58.39
C THR A 399 87.06 4.81 58.07
N THR A 400 86.68 4.94 56.80
CA THR A 400 85.53 5.72 56.33
C THR A 400 84.35 4.83 55.96
N VAL A 401 83.13 5.35 56.15
CA VAL A 401 81.91 4.82 55.51
C VAL A 401 81.89 5.28 54.04
N THR A 402 81.72 4.35 53.09
CA THR A 402 81.68 4.64 51.65
C THR A 402 80.27 4.82 51.11
N SER A 403 79.30 4.07 51.64
CA SER A 403 77.89 4.20 51.25
C SER A 403 76.97 3.67 52.33
N ILE A 404 75.77 4.26 52.39
CA ILE A 404 74.63 3.74 53.16
C ILE A 404 73.41 3.71 52.23
N THR A 405 72.70 2.59 52.17
CA THR A 405 71.46 2.45 51.41
C THR A 405 70.30 1.95 52.28
N TYR A 406 69.07 2.33 51.91
CA TYR A 406 67.81 1.78 52.43
C TYR A 406 66.97 1.30 51.24
N ASP A 407 66.69 0.00 51.17
CA ASP A 407 66.02 -0.61 50.00
C ASP A 407 66.73 -0.34 48.66
N GLY A 408 68.05 -0.21 48.69
CA GLY A 408 68.87 0.16 47.52
C GLY A 408 68.94 1.67 47.23
N VAL A 409 68.12 2.50 47.87
CA VAL A 409 68.17 3.97 47.73
C VAL A 409 69.30 4.53 48.59
N ALA A 410 70.21 5.31 47.98
CA ALA A 410 71.34 5.90 48.67
C ALA A 410 70.91 7.01 49.64
N LEU A 411 71.49 7.02 50.84
CA LEU A 411 71.29 8.09 51.82
C LEU A 411 72.31 9.23 51.60
N THR A 412 71.92 10.44 51.98
CA THR A 412 72.77 11.64 51.94
C THR A 412 73.42 11.90 53.29
N GLN A 413 74.74 12.11 53.35
CA GLN A 413 75.43 12.43 54.61
C GLN A 413 74.95 13.78 55.17
N VAL A 414 74.65 13.83 56.47
CA VAL A 414 74.28 15.05 57.21
C VAL A 414 75.48 15.62 57.96
N ALA A 415 76.25 14.78 58.66
CA ALA A 415 77.41 15.20 59.43
C ALA A 415 78.38 14.04 59.68
N THR A 416 79.65 14.37 59.94
CA THR A 416 80.69 13.44 60.40
C THR A 416 81.68 14.14 61.31
N ALA A 417 82.28 13.41 62.24
CA ALA A 417 83.38 13.89 63.07
C ALA A 417 84.28 12.74 63.52
N VAL A 418 85.52 13.06 63.85
CA VAL A 418 86.53 12.10 64.30
C VAL A 418 87.24 12.61 65.55
N TYR A 419 87.37 11.75 66.55
CA TYR A 419 88.30 11.92 67.65
C TYR A 419 89.59 11.17 67.34
N SER A 420 90.68 11.90 67.14
CA SER A 420 91.94 11.40 66.57
C SER A 420 93.00 10.99 67.60
N THR A 421 92.64 10.89 68.88
CA THR A 421 93.55 10.41 69.95
C THR A 421 93.16 9.01 70.41
N ASN A 422 94.13 8.12 70.60
CA ASN A 422 93.87 6.71 70.92
C ASN A 422 93.19 6.53 72.29
N PRO A 423 92.15 5.69 72.39
CA PRO A 423 91.50 4.95 71.31
C PRO A 423 90.57 5.86 70.46
N GLN A 424 90.53 5.70 69.14
CA GLN A 424 89.88 6.67 68.22
C GLN A 424 88.47 6.25 67.79
N VAL A 425 87.60 7.25 67.58
CA VAL A 425 86.20 7.06 67.13
C VAL A 425 85.92 8.01 65.97
N ARG A 426 85.21 7.53 64.96
CA ARG A 426 84.61 8.38 63.93
C ARG A 426 83.13 8.08 63.81
N SER A 427 82.32 9.12 63.79
CA SER A 427 80.86 9.00 63.68
C SER A 427 80.33 9.67 62.43
N TYR A 428 79.21 9.16 61.94
CA TYR A 428 78.47 9.65 60.79
C TYR A 428 76.98 9.73 61.14
N VAL A 429 76.27 10.69 60.55
CA VAL A 429 74.80 10.66 60.43
C VAL A 429 74.44 10.92 58.97
N PHE A 430 73.58 10.07 58.41
CA PHE A 430 73.04 10.11 57.06
C PHE A 430 71.51 10.25 57.09
N ARG A 431 70.90 10.77 56.02
CA ARG A 431 69.45 10.93 55.88
C ARG A 431 68.89 10.39 54.56
N LEU A 432 67.60 10.03 54.56
CA LEU A 432 66.76 9.84 53.37
C LEU A 432 65.40 10.51 53.61
N VAL A 433 64.99 11.42 52.71
CA VAL A 433 63.64 12.01 52.70
C VAL A 433 62.65 11.09 52.00
N ASN A 434 61.39 11.12 52.44
CA ASN A 434 60.31 10.25 52.01
C ASN A 434 60.72 8.76 51.81
N PRO A 435 61.38 8.12 52.79
CA PRO A 435 61.72 6.71 52.68
C PRO A 435 60.45 5.88 52.41
N SER A 436 60.58 4.84 51.58
CA SER A 436 59.49 3.90 51.33
C SER A 436 59.05 3.24 52.64
N SER A 437 57.75 3.08 52.82
CA SER A 437 57.17 2.42 53.99
C SER A 437 57.44 0.90 53.97
N GLY A 438 57.31 0.26 55.13
CA GLY A 438 57.58 -1.16 55.35
C GLY A 438 58.98 -1.46 55.89
N THR A 439 59.25 -2.74 56.15
CA THR A 439 60.53 -3.23 56.67
C THR A 439 61.54 -3.43 55.54
N LYS A 440 62.57 -2.59 55.48
CA LYS A 440 63.64 -2.67 54.48
C LYS A 440 65.01 -2.86 55.13
N THR A 441 66.00 -3.27 54.34
CA THR A 441 67.38 -3.44 54.81
C THR A 441 68.13 -2.11 54.72
N ILE A 442 68.83 -1.75 55.79
CA ILE A 442 69.91 -0.77 55.78
C ILE A 442 71.22 -1.51 55.56
N THR A 443 71.99 -1.08 54.57
CA THR A 443 73.33 -1.63 54.28
C THR A 443 74.35 -0.50 54.35
N VAL A 444 75.42 -0.72 55.11
CA VAL A 444 76.54 0.21 55.29
C VAL A 444 77.82 -0.47 54.79
N ASN A 445 78.57 0.22 53.94
CA ASN A 445 79.85 -0.26 53.42
C ASN A 445 81.00 0.60 53.95
N PHE A 446 82.13 -0.02 54.24
CA PHE A 446 83.34 0.62 54.77
C PHE A 446 84.49 0.54 53.76
N SER A 447 85.41 1.50 53.80
CA SER A 447 86.61 1.49 52.95
C SER A 447 87.63 0.43 53.36
N ALA A 448 87.54 -0.09 54.59
CA ALA A 448 88.37 -1.15 55.13
C ALA A 448 87.64 -1.86 56.27
N SER A 449 88.07 -3.07 56.63
CA SER A 449 87.49 -3.83 57.73
C SER A 449 87.58 -3.07 59.06
N THR A 450 86.48 -2.97 59.82
CA THR A 450 86.44 -2.19 61.06
C THR A 450 85.40 -2.73 62.04
N LEU A 451 85.56 -2.38 63.32
CA LEU A 451 84.48 -2.49 64.31
C LEU A 451 83.54 -1.30 64.14
N ALA A 452 82.24 -1.54 64.25
CA ALA A 452 81.26 -0.49 64.01
C ALA A 452 80.00 -0.64 64.86
N VAL A 453 79.33 0.47 65.12
CA VAL A 453 77.98 0.50 65.66
C VAL A 453 77.10 1.27 64.68
N GLY A 454 75.91 0.76 64.40
CA GLY A 454 74.96 1.38 63.49
C GLY A 454 73.61 1.51 64.16
N GLY A 455 72.93 2.61 63.92
CA GLY A 455 71.58 2.84 64.41
C GLY A 455 70.78 3.70 63.45
N SER A 456 69.46 3.54 63.49
CA SER A 456 68.53 4.20 62.59
C SER A 456 67.30 4.68 63.33
N VAL A 457 66.74 5.81 62.90
CA VAL A 457 65.47 6.36 63.40
C VAL A 457 64.69 7.00 62.26
N THR A 458 63.37 6.82 62.22
CA THR A 458 62.47 7.50 61.29
C THR A 458 61.55 8.46 62.03
N TYR A 459 61.22 9.59 61.40
CA TYR A 459 60.20 10.56 61.84
C TYR A 459 59.19 10.85 60.72
N THR A 460 58.01 11.34 61.09
CA THR A 460 56.95 11.85 60.19
C THR A 460 56.79 13.37 60.34
N ASN A 461 56.04 14.01 59.43
CA ASN A 461 55.73 15.44 59.44
C ASN A 461 56.96 16.36 59.31
N VAL A 462 58.02 15.87 58.65
CA VAL A 462 59.27 16.62 58.44
C VAL A 462 59.25 17.26 57.06
N ASN A 463 59.67 18.52 56.96
CA ASN A 463 59.74 19.25 55.71
C ASN A 463 60.54 18.48 54.64
N GLN A 464 59.89 18.10 53.54
CA GLN A 464 60.50 17.24 52.52
C GLN A 464 61.50 17.98 51.63
N THR A 465 61.43 19.31 51.55
CA THR A 465 62.34 20.15 50.75
C THR A 465 63.58 20.53 51.55
N ASN A 466 63.41 20.96 52.80
CA ASN A 466 64.47 21.42 53.71
C ASN A 466 64.37 20.71 55.07
N PRO A 467 64.67 19.40 55.15
CA PRO A 467 64.39 18.58 56.34
C PRO A 467 65.30 18.84 57.53
N VAL A 468 66.56 19.20 57.28
CA VAL A 468 67.57 19.47 58.31
C VAL A 468 67.81 20.98 58.36
N GLN A 469 67.48 21.60 59.48
CA GLN A 469 67.68 23.03 59.67
C GLN A 469 69.15 23.35 60.00
N THR A 470 69.77 22.55 60.88
CA THR A 470 71.17 22.71 61.27
C THR A 470 71.71 21.42 61.91
N SER A 471 73.03 21.25 61.91
CA SER A 471 73.71 20.17 62.63
C SER A 471 74.99 20.71 63.27
N ASN A 472 75.46 20.05 64.32
CA ASN A 472 76.75 20.33 64.94
C ASN A 472 77.43 19.04 65.41
N THR A 473 78.75 19.08 65.58
CA THR A 473 79.54 17.96 66.07
C THR A 473 80.44 18.39 67.23
N ALA A 474 80.75 17.46 68.13
CA ALA A 474 81.71 17.65 69.20
C ALA A 474 82.49 16.36 69.43
N THR A 475 83.76 16.47 69.82
CA THR A 475 84.61 15.31 70.11
C THR A 475 85.41 15.56 71.37
N GLY A 476 85.82 14.50 72.06
CA GLY A 476 86.61 14.64 73.27
C GLY A 476 86.95 13.33 73.94
N SER A 477 87.62 13.44 75.09
CA SER A 477 87.85 12.34 76.01
C SER A 477 87.47 12.79 77.42
N GLY A 478 86.70 11.97 78.13
CA GLY A 478 86.16 12.33 79.43
C GLY A 478 84.97 11.47 79.85
N THR A 479 84.30 11.87 80.93
CA THR A 479 83.07 11.25 81.43
C THR A 479 81.80 11.99 81.02
N SER A 480 81.91 13.11 80.30
CA SER A 480 80.80 13.94 79.89
C SER A 480 80.98 14.31 78.41
N ALA A 481 80.04 13.86 77.58
CA ALA A 481 79.97 14.18 76.16
C ALA A 481 78.81 15.15 75.94
N THR A 482 79.03 16.24 75.21
CA THR A 482 77.98 17.23 74.92
C THR A 482 78.18 17.85 73.54
N VAL A 483 77.08 18.12 72.84
CA VAL A 483 77.04 18.83 71.56
C VAL A 483 75.82 19.75 71.54
N SER A 484 76.01 21.01 71.15
CA SER A 484 74.95 22.03 71.16
C SER A 484 74.62 22.50 69.76
N VAL A 485 73.34 22.77 69.49
CA VAL A 485 72.89 23.49 68.29
C VAL A 485 72.03 24.69 68.69
N THR A 486 71.90 25.68 67.81
CA THR A 486 70.99 26.80 68.00
C THR A 486 69.69 26.54 67.23
N ALA A 487 68.57 26.50 67.92
CA ALA A 487 67.24 26.45 67.31
C ALA A 487 66.62 27.86 67.23
N SER A 488 65.98 28.19 66.10
CA SER A 488 65.27 29.46 65.88
C SER A 488 63.79 29.23 65.55
N GLY A 489 62.92 30.22 65.81
CA GLY A 489 61.47 30.17 65.53
C GLY A 489 60.59 29.82 66.74
N SER A 490 59.27 29.80 66.55
CA SER A 490 58.26 29.66 67.62
C SER A 490 57.56 28.29 67.66
N TYR A 491 57.93 27.37 66.78
CA TYR A 491 57.32 26.04 66.65
C TYR A 491 58.27 24.92 67.11
N SER A 492 57.67 23.81 67.56
CA SER A 492 58.38 22.60 68.01
C SER A 492 59.14 21.93 66.86
N LYS A 493 60.36 21.50 67.13
CA LYS A 493 61.30 20.81 66.24
C LYS A 493 61.82 19.57 66.93
N MET A 494 62.42 18.66 66.17
CA MET A 494 63.05 17.47 66.72
C MET A 494 64.57 17.58 66.62
N LEU A 495 65.27 17.53 67.75
CA LEU A 495 66.72 17.46 67.80
C LEU A 495 67.14 16.00 68.00
N PHE A 496 67.71 15.38 66.97
CA PHE A 496 68.33 14.06 67.06
C PHE A 496 69.80 14.20 67.46
N GLY A 497 70.22 13.42 68.46
CA GLY A 497 71.59 13.32 68.94
C GLY A 497 72.13 11.90 68.74
N HIS A 498 73.37 11.82 68.31
CA HIS A 498 74.11 10.57 68.15
C HIS A 498 75.42 10.65 68.92
N LEU A 499 75.78 9.57 69.62
CA LEU A 499 77.03 9.44 70.36
C LEU A 499 77.71 8.11 70.01
N GLY A 500 78.94 8.19 69.50
CA GLY A 500 79.88 7.08 69.44
C GLY A 500 80.92 7.19 70.55
N SER A 501 81.24 6.08 71.21
CA SER A 501 82.21 6.07 72.32
C SER A 501 83.07 4.81 72.34
N TYR A 502 84.32 4.93 72.79
CA TYR A 502 85.31 3.85 72.76
C TYR A 502 86.32 3.89 73.91
N ARG A 503 86.63 2.72 74.49
CA ARG A 503 87.57 2.54 75.60
C ARG A 503 88.22 1.16 75.55
N THR A 504 89.56 1.12 75.52
CA THR A 504 90.34 -0.13 75.52
C THR A 504 91.06 -0.41 76.85
N SER A 505 91.09 0.55 77.78
CA SER A 505 91.77 0.40 79.08
C SER A 505 91.05 -0.61 79.99
N ASN A 506 91.78 -1.51 80.66
CA ASN A 506 91.20 -2.52 81.57
C ASN A 506 90.66 -1.88 82.88
N PRO A 507 89.39 -2.11 83.28
CA PRO A 507 88.33 -2.78 82.54
C PRO A 507 87.75 -1.87 81.45
N SER A 508 87.52 -2.45 80.27
CA SER A 508 87.04 -1.73 79.08
C SER A 508 85.56 -1.34 79.18
N SER A 509 84.77 -2.04 80.00
CA SER A 509 83.33 -1.82 80.20
C SER A 509 82.97 -0.51 80.91
N TYR A 510 81.96 0.21 80.39
CA TYR A 510 81.35 1.43 80.96
C TYR A 510 79.84 1.51 80.67
N THR A 511 79.09 2.35 81.39
CA THR A 511 77.68 2.68 81.08
C THR A 511 77.55 4.09 80.50
N ILE A 512 76.45 4.36 79.80
CA ILE A 512 76.10 5.66 79.22
C ILE A 512 74.70 6.03 79.72
N THR A 513 74.53 7.26 80.23
CA THR A 513 73.25 7.82 80.67
C THR A 513 72.95 9.11 79.90
N GLU A 514 71.74 9.25 79.37
CA GLU A 514 71.27 10.42 78.64
C GLU A 514 71.12 11.64 79.55
N GLY A 515 71.30 12.84 78.99
CA GLY A 515 71.06 14.10 79.67
C GLY A 515 69.56 14.39 79.87
N SER A 516 69.25 15.37 80.70
CA SER A 516 67.87 15.76 81.02
C SER A 516 67.05 16.10 79.76
N GLY A 517 65.81 15.61 79.70
CA GLY A 517 64.85 15.85 78.62
C GLY A 517 65.16 15.12 77.30
N GLN A 518 66.17 14.24 77.26
CA GLN A 518 66.48 13.41 76.10
C GLN A 518 65.84 12.03 76.22
N THR A 519 65.30 11.52 75.13
CA THR A 519 64.76 10.16 75.03
C THR A 519 65.72 9.30 74.23
N ASN A 520 66.12 8.15 74.79
CA ASN A 520 66.90 7.16 74.05
C ASN A 520 66.02 6.47 73.00
N ARG A 521 66.44 6.51 71.73
CA ARG A 521 65.75 5.85 70.62
C ARG A 521 66.38 4.52 70.25
N TRP A 522 67.70 4.42 70.33
CA TRP A 522 68.39 3.16 70.11
C TRP A 522 69.75 3.15 70.82
N ALA A 523 70.17 1.96 71.19
CA ALA A 523 71.35 1.72 71.99
C ALA A 523 72.01 0.40 71.57
N GLN A 524 73.30 0.44 71.22
CA GLN A 524 74.08 -0.77 70.97
C GLN A 524 75.38 -0.71 71.74
N THR A 525 75.74 -1.84 72.35
CA THR A 525 76.86 -1.87 73.29
C THR A 525 77.66 -3.16 73.19
N SER A 526 78.98 -3.03 73.05
CA SER A 526 79.94 -4.08 73.40
C SER A 526 80.63 -3.72 74.73
N SER A 527 81.69 -4.45 75.10
CA SER A 527 82.51 -4.10 76.26
C SER A 527 83.27 -2.80 76.08
N ASP A 528 83.82 -2.53 74.89
CA ASP A 528 84.76 -1.44 74.65
C ASP A 528 84.21 -0.32 73.75
N HIS A 529 83.32 -0.62 72.81
CA HIS A 529 82.71 0.35 71.88
C HIS A 529 81.18 0.38 71.97
N LYS A 530 80.60 1.58 71.97
CA LYS A 530 79.16 1.79 72.15
C LYS A 530 78.64 2.94 71.30
N GLY A 531 77.42 2.79 70.82
CA GLY A 531 76.65 3.83 70.14
C GLY A 531 75.31 4.11 70.81
N ARG A 532 74.85 5.35 70.71
CA ARG A 532 73.56 5.83 71.21
C ARG A 532 72.93 6.79 70.21
N GLY A 533 71.65 6.60 69.94
CA GLY A 533 70.80 7.61 69.32
C GLY A 533 69.74 8.06 70.30
N SER A 534 69.66 9.37 70.52
CA SER A 534 68.67 9.98 71.41
C SER A 534 68.00 11.14 70.68
N ASP A 535 66.84 11.57 71.14
CA ASP A 535 66.21 12.78 70.62
C ASP A 535 65.57 13.63 71.73
N LYS A 536 65.23 14.87 71.38
CA LYS A 536 64.42 15.74 72.23
C LYS A 536 63.68 16.78 71.40
N SER A 537 62.48 17.14 71.85
CA SER A 537 61.73 18.26 71.27
C SER A 537 62.32 19.59 71.72
N VAL A 538 62.48 20.53 70.78
CA VAL A 538 63.04 21.86 71.04
C VAL A 538 62.28 22.92 70.25
N THR A 539 62.11 24.11 70.83
CA THR A 539 61.44 25.23 70.14
C THR A 539 62.47 26.24 69.63
N SER A 540 63.25 26.81 70.56
CA SER A 540 64.26 27.84 70.29
C SER A 540 65.38 27.86 71.35
N GLY A 541 66.46 28.58 71.06
CA GLY A 541 67.60 28.78 71.98
C GLY A 541 68.78 27.83 71.71
N SER A 542 69.85 27.97 72.50
CA SER A 542 70.97 27.03 72.48
C SER A 542 70.58 25.77 73.24
N VAL A 543 70.56 24.64 72.53
CA VAL A 543 70.06 23.36 73.05
C VAL A 543 71.11 22.26 72.85
N SER A 544 71.41 21.50 73.90
CA SER A 544 72.47 20.47 73.88
C SER A 544 71.94 19.04 73.98
N MET A 545 72.50 18.14 73.18
CA MET A 545 72.46 16.70 73.45
C MET A 545 73.67 16.34 74.30
N SER A 546 73.50 15.52 75.32
CA SER A 546 74.53 15.25 76.31
C SER A 546 74.39 13.87 76.93
N TRP A 547 75.53 13.27 77.25
CA TRP A 547 75.59 11.93 77.83
C TRP A 547 76.71 11.86 78.86
N ASN A 548 76.44 11.19 79.99
CA ASN A 548 77.42 10.90 81.02
C ASN A 548 77.86 9.43 80.94
N THR A 549 79.17 9.19 81.03
CA THR A 549 79.74 7.84 81.04
C THR A 549 80.34 7.51 82.40
N SER A 550 80.20 6.26 82.84
CA SER A 550 80.71 5.84 84.16
C SER A 550 82.24 5.81 84.27
N ARG A 551 82.94 5.99 83.15
CA ARG A 551 84.41 6.00 83.02
C ARG A 551 84.82 6.90 81.86
N THR A 552 86.06 7.37 81.86
CA THR A 552 86.64 8.12 80.73
C THR A 552 86.63 7.29 79.45
N VAL A 553 86.04 7.85 78.40
CA VAL A 553 86.00 7.27 77.05
C VAL A 553 86.41 8.33 76.03
N SER A 554 86.91 7.88 74.88
CA SER A 554 86.96 8.71 73.68
C SER A 554 85.56 8.76 73.08
N TRP A 555 85.10 9.94 72.65
CA TRP A 555 83.75 10.10 72.15
C TRP A 555 83.64 11.09 70.99
N VAL A 556 82.62 10.86 70.17
CA VAL A 556 82.15 11.77 69.12
C VAL A 556 80.65 11.90 69.26
N ALA A 557 80.16 13.13 69.32
CA ALA A 557 78.76 13.45 69.40
C ALA A 557 78.32 14.28 68.18
N ILE A 558 77.15 13.98 67.64
CA ILE A 558 76.55 14.68 66.50
C ILE A 558 75.11 15.06 66.87
N ALA A 559 74.71 16.29 66.60
CA ALA A 559 73.33 16.76 66.76
C ALA A 559 72.77 17.22 65.41
N VAL A 560 71.51 16.89 65.12
CA VAL A 560 70.78 17.20 63.88
C VAL A 560 69.38 17.73 64.23
N LEU A 561 69.11 18.98 63.87
CA LEU A 561 67.82 19.64 64.10
C LEU A 561 66.91 19.49 62.87
N LEU A 562 65.75 18.88 63.04
CA LEU A 562 64.77 18.62 61.99
C LEU A 562 63.67 19.70 61.92
N GLN A 563 63.26 20.06 60.71
CA GLN A 563 62.26 21.09 60.42
C GLN A 563 60.89 20.46 60.09
N PRO A 564 59.76 20.90 60.70
CA PRO A 564 58.42 20.40 60.35
C PRO A 564 57.85 20.96 59.03
N THR A 565 56.84 20.28 58.48
CA THR A 565 56.06 20.70 57.28
C THR A 565 55.14 21.91 57.57
N GLN A 566 55.00 22.83 56.61
CA GLN A 566 54.04 23.95 56.67
C GLN A 566 52.62 23.52 56.30
N LEU A 567 51.58 24.07 56.96
CA LEU A 567 50.19 23.74 56.68
C LEU A 567 49.57 24.63 55.57
N PRO A 568 48.77 24.09 54.63
CA PRO A 568 48.07 24.88 53.61
C PRO A 568 47.06 25.90 54.18
N THR A 569 46.87 27.01 53.46
CA THR A 569 45.87 28.06 53.76
C THR A 569 44.93 28.37 52.59
N GLU A 570 45.22 27.85 51.40
CA GLU A 570 44.39 28.01 50.22
C GLU A 570 44.48 26.77 49.34
N TYR A 571 43.36 26.41 48.72
CA TYR A 571 43.27 25.37 47.72
C TYR A 571 42.64 25.90 46.44
N THR A 572 43.14 25.40 45.31
CA THR A 572 42.70 25.77 43.97
C THR A 572 42.38 24.53 43.15
N CYS A 573 41.30 24.54 42.38
CA CYS A 573 40.98 23.52 41.39
C CYS A 573 40.89 24.19 40.03
N GLU A 574 41.67 23.74 39.06
CA GLU A 574 41.72 24.34 37.73
C GLU A 574 41.74 23.28 36.64
N ALA A 575 40.98 23.52 35.57
CA ALA A 575 40.94 22.63 34.41
C ALA A 575 40.73 23.42 33.12
N GLU A 576 41.19 22.87 32.01
CA GLU A 576 40.87 23.31 30.66
C GLU A 576 40.06 22.23 29.95
N PHE A 577 38.91 22.62 29.42
CA PHE A 577 38.02 21.80 28.58
C PHE A 577 38.15 22.25 27.13
N THR A 578 38.17 21.30 26.21
CA THR A 578 38.30 21.58 24.78
C THR A 578 37.34 20.70 23.98
N GLY A 579 36.89 21.20 22.83
CA GLY A 579 36.06 20.44 21.90
C GLY A 579 36.09 21.06 20.51
N PHE A 580 35.36 20.44 19.58
CA PHE A 580 35.20 20.96 18.23
C PHE A 580 33.74 21.36 17.96
N SER A 581 33.57 22.51 17.34
CA SER A 581 32.31 22.99 16.78
C SER A 581 32.37 22.95 15.24
N ASN A 582 31.29 23.36 14.58
CA ASN A 582 31.32 23.62 13.14
C ASN A 582 32.32 24.74 12.74
N THR A 583 32.63 24.82 11.45
CA THR A 583 33.51 25.85 10.86
C THR A 583 32.77 27.03 10.27
N ILE A 584 31.44 26.98 10.14
CA ILE A 584 30.59 28.05 9.57
C ILE A 584 30.57 29.33 10.43
N SER A 585 30.17 30.45 9.83
CA SER A 585 30.04 31.73 10.54
C SER A 585 28.95 31.64 11.60
N TRP A 586 29.11 32.36 12.71
CA TRP A 586 28.15 32.40 13.81
C TRP A 586 27.56 33.79 13.95
N GLU A 587 26.25 33.86 14.09
CA GLU A 587 25.49 35.08 14.37
C GLU A 587 25.46 35.38 15.88
N GLY A 588 25.58 34.35 16.71
CA GLY A 588 25.64 34.45 18.17
C GLY A 588 26.32 33.25 18.81
N LEU A 589 26.67 33.33 20.09
CA LEU A 589 27.16 32.21 20.88
C LEU A 589 26.60 32.27 22.30
N THR A 590 25.88 31.24 22.71
CA THR A 590 25.48 31.04 24.10
C THR A 590 26.29 29.90 24.70
N TRP A 591 26.90 30.11 25.85
CA TRP A 591 27.62 29.05 26.57
C TRP A 591 27.15 28.99 28.01
N ALA A 592 27.08 27.77 28.54
CA ALA A 592 26.54 27.49 29.85
C ALA A 592 27.41 26.47 30.60
N ILE A 593 27.54 26.67 31.90
CA ILE A 593 28.20 25.72 32.80
C ILE A 593 27.33 25.53 34.03
N ASP A 594 27.05 24.28 34.37
CA ASP A 594 26.48 23.91 35.66
C ASP A 594 27.57 23.38 36.59
N SER A 595 27.65 23.97 37.79
CA SER A 595 28.70 23.65 38.75
C SER A 595 28.26 23.73 40.21
N ALA A 596 28.83 22.86 41.03
CA ALA A 596 28.77 22.89 42.48
C ALA A 596 30.14 22.52 43.10
N ALA A 597 30.25 22.62 44.42
CA ALA A 597 31.45 22.23 45.18
C ALA A 597 31.09 21.39 46.40
N THR A 598 32.03 20.64 46.95
CA THR A 598 31.81 19.90 48.22
C THR A 598 31.79 20.80 49.46
N THR A 599 31.96 22.12 49.28
CA THR A 599 31.98 23.11 50.35
C THR A 599 31.40 24.45 49.88
N THR A 600 30.91 25.28 50.80
CA THR A 600 30.34 26.59 50.47
C THR A 600 31.39 27.68 50.29
N GLY A 601 31.12 28.71 49.50
CA GLY A 601 32.00 29.88 49.41
C GLY A 601 33.26 29.64 48.58
N VAL A 602 33.16 28.88 47.48
CA VAL A 602 34.25 28.68 46.52
C VAL A 602 34.11 29.71 45.41
N SER A 603 35.12 30.56 45.22
CA SER A 603 35.13 31.54 44.14
C SER A 603 35.48 30.83 42.83
N VAL A 604 34.63 30.94 41.82
CA VAL A 604 34.82 30.34 40.50
C VAL A 604 34.94 31.39 39.40
N THR A 605 35.76 31.08 38.42
CA THR A 605 35.97 31.85 37.20
C THR A 605 35.93 30.89 36.02
N PHE A 606 35.12 31.20 35.03
CA PHE A 606 34.98 30.47 33.79
C PHE A 606 35.39 31.37 32.63
N GLN A 607 36.21 30.88 31.72
CA GLN A 607 36.78 31.70 30.65
C GLN A 607 36.79 30.93 29.33
N LEU A 608 36.18 31.48 28.28
CA LEU A 608 36.39 30.99 26.92
C LEU A 608 37.68 31.57 26.34
N TYR A 609 38.44 30.79 25.59
CA TYR A 609 39.64 31.29 24.95
C TYR A 609 39.29 32.15 23.74
N ASN A 610 39.78 33.40 23.72
CA ASN A 610 39.62 34.28 22.58
C ASN A 610 40.81 34.08 21.63
N TYR A 611 40.57 33.43 20.49
CA TYR A 611 41.59 33.11 19.50
C TYR A 611 42.15 34.32 18.77
N THR A 612 41.35 35.38 18.62
CA THR A 612 41.80 36.65 18.02
C THR A 612 42.73 37.41 18.97
N ALA A 613 42.41 37.43 20.27
CA ALA A 613 43.22 38.09 21.30
C ALA A 613 44.39 37.23 21.82
N GLY A 614 44.41 35.94 21.50
CA GLY A 614 45.44 34.98 21.94
C GLY A 614 45.47 34.72 23.44
N GLN A 615 44.35 34.93 24.16
CA GLN A 615 44.31 34.82 25.62
C GLN A 615 42.90 34.53 26.15
N TYR A 616 42.81 34.12 27.42
CA TYR A 616 41.55 34.08 28.17
C TYR A 616 41.17 35.50 28.61
N PRO A 617 39.99 36.02 28.25
CA PRO A 617 39.53 37.35 28.68
C PRO A 617 39.41 37.43 30.21
N THR A 618 39.68 38.59 30.80
CA THR A 618 39.55 38.82 32.26
C THR A 618 38.27 39.57 32.65
N SER A 619 37.47 39.99 31.68
CA SER A 619 36.15 40.60 31.84
C SER A 619 35.39 40.58 30.50
N GLY A 620 34.08 40.81 30.52
CA GLY A 620 33.25 40.89 29.31
C GLY A 620 32.94 39.53 28.66
N ASN A 621 32.86 39.50 27.33
CA ASN A 621 32.53 38.30 26.56
C ASN A 621 33.60 37.22 26.75
N GLY A 622 33.15 35.99 27.04
CA GLY A 622 34.02 34.86 27.34
C GLY A 622 34.58 34.87 28.76
N TYR A 623 34.03 35.66 29.68
CA TYR A 623 34.40 35.66 31.10
C TYR A 623 33.15 35.65 31.99
N MET A 624 33.06 34.67 32.87
CA MET A 624 32.06 34.59 33.93
C MET A 624 32.73 34.33 35.29
N THR A 625 32.15 34.85 36.36
CA THR A 625 32.59 34.54 37.73
C THR A 625 31.40 34.41 38.66
N ASP A 626 31.52 33.57 39.69
CA ASP A 626 30.57 33.51 40.80
C ASP A 626 31.23 32.95 42.07
N THR A 627 30.46 32.84 43.15
CA THR A 627 30.78 32.07 44.35
C THR A 627 29.78 30.93 44.50
N ILE A 628 30.26 29.69 44.38
CA ILE A 628 29.41 28.50 44.44
C ILE A 628 29.49 27.81 45.81
N GLY A 629 28.49 26.97 46.07
CA GLY A 629 28.44 26.12 47.26
C GLY A 629 28.07 24.69 46.93
N THR A 630 27.30 24.04 47.80
CA THR A 630 26.99 22.61 47.69
C THR A 630 25.79 22.29 46.81
N THR A 631 25.12 23.31 46.30
CA THR A 631 23.98 23.21 45.39
C THR A 631 24.40 23.62 43.99
N ASP A 632 23.79 22.99 42.99
CA ASP A 632 24.02 23.26 41.58
C ASP A 632 23.67 24.70 41.22
N LEU A 633 24.47 25.24 40.31
CA LEU A 633 24.33 26.59 39.81
C LEU A 633 24.71 26.62 38.33
N THR A 634 23.71 26.86 37.49
CA THR A 634 23.92 27.10 36.07
C THR A 634 24.27 28.57 35.83
N LYS A 635 25.41 28.80 35.19
CA LYS A 635 25.80 30.11 34.64
C LYS A 635 25.76 30.08 33.13
N THR A 636 25.15 31.12 32.55
CA THR A 636 25.00 31.27 31.10
C THR A 636 25.42 32.68 30.67
N GLN A 637 26.09 32.79 29.53
CA GLN A 637 26.36 34.06 28.87
C GLN A 637 26.11 33.94 27.36
N THR A 638 25.45 34.96 26.79
CA THR A 638 25.23 35.12 25.34
C THR A 638 26.17 36.18 24.79
N ILE A 639 26.79 35.89 23.66
CA ILE A 639 27.78 36.70 22.95
C ILE A 639 27.21 36.98 21.55
N ALA A 640 26.68 38.19 21.34
CA ALA A 640 26.08 38.60 20.07
C ALA A 640 27.06 39.34 19.13
N ILE A 641 28.25 39.72 19.62
CA ILE A 641 29.23 40.47 18.84
C ILE A 641 30.53 39.68 18.79
N ASN A 642 31.03 39.42 17.58
CA ASN A 642 32.21 38.63 17.29
C ASN A 642 32.23 37.23 17.95
N PRO A 643 31.13 36.45 17.93
CA PRO A 643 31.07 35.13 18.56
C PRO A 643 32.11 34.16 17.99
N THR A 644 32.51 34.33 16.72
CA THR A 644 33.52 33.52 16.04
C THR A 644 34.93 33.66 16.62
N HIS A 645 35.20 34.68 17.44
CA HIS A 645 36.49 34.82 18.15
C HIS A 645 36.77 33.68 19.15
N PHE A 646 35.75 32.92 19.55
CA PHE A 646 35.86 31.85 20.56
C PHE A 646 36.08 30.45 19.98
N LYS A 647 36.39 30.36 18.68
CA LYS A 647 36.94 29.16 18.02
C LYS A 647 38.11 29.50 17.10
N ASN A 648 38.88 28.49 16.69
CA ASN A 648 39.85 28.62 15.61
C ASN A 648 39.25 28.22 14.23
N SER A 649 40.07 28.23 13.18
CA SER A 649 39.67 27.85 11.82
C SER A 649 39.22 26.39 11.64
N THR A 650 39.57 25.50 12.58
CA THR A 650 39.13 24.10 12.58
C THR A 650 37.89 23.87 13.43
N GLY A 651 37.27 24.93 13.98
CA GLY A 651 36.17 24.81 14.94
C GLY A 651 36.60 24.43 16.35
N HIS A 652 37.90 24.35 16.64
CA HIS A 652 38.37 24.02 17.98
C HIS A 652 38.12 25.19 18.95
N TRP A 653 37.54 24.90 20.11
CA TRP A 653 37.28 25.85 21.18
C TRP A 653 37.90 25.39 22.50
N LYS A 654 38.14 26.34 23.41
CA LYS A 654 38.70 26.06 24.75
C LYS A 654 37.98 26.84 25.83
N LEU A 655 37.84 26.22 26.98
CA LEU A 655 37.19 26.77 28.16
C LEU A 655 38.06 26.46 29.37
N LYS A 656 38.52 27.50 30.08
CA LYS A 656 39.23 27.36 31.35
C LYS A 656 38.26 27.54 32.51
N PHE A 657 38.39 26.66 33.49
CA PHE A 657 37.74 26.74 34.79
C PHE A 657 38.79 26.94 35.89
N THR A 658 38.54 27.88 36.79
CA THR A 658 39.34 28.11 38.00
C THR A 658 38.45 28.28 39.21
N ALA A 659 38.66 27.45 40.23
CA ALA A 659 38.02 27.54 41.54
C ALA A 659 39.06 27.76 42.63
N ILE A 660 38.89 28.77 43.48
CA ILE A 660 39.82 29.13 44.54
C ILE A 660 39.06 29.27 45.85
N LYS A 661 39.62 28.71 46.93
CA LYS A 661 39.11 28.93 48.29
C LYS A 661 40.25 29.02 49.30
N ALA A 662 40.25 30.08 50.11
CA ALA A 662 41.06 30.18 51.31
C ALA A 662 40.54 29.20 52.37
N THR A 663 41.21 28.06 52.56
CA THR A 663 40.80 26.98 53.46
C THR A 663 41.99 26.12 53.85
N SER A 664 41.92 25.44 55.00
CA SER A 664 42.92 24.45 55.44
C SER A 664 42.63 23.03 54.96
N SER A 665 41.56 22.83 54.19
CA SER A 665 41.11 21.51 53.73
C SER A 665 40.80 21.52 52.25
N GLN A 666 41.21 20.46 51.57
CA GLN A 666 40.93 20.20 50.16
C GLN A 666 39.42 20.09 49.91
N PHE A 667 38.98 20.43 48.70
CA PHE A 667 37.58 20.36 48.26
C PHE A 667 37.52 19.84 46.82
N ASP A 668 36.35 19.35 46.42
CA ASP A 668 36.11 18.85 45.07
C ASP A 668 35.07 19.75 44.40
N ILE A 669 35.26 20.03 43.11
CA ILE A 669 34.31 20.68 42.21
C ILE A 669 33.51 19.61 41.50
N LYS A 670 32.21 19.85 41.32
CA LYS A 670 31.26 19.03 40.57
C LYS A 670 30.80 19.83 39.35
N LEU A 671 30.84 19.21 38.18
CA LEU A 671 30.35 19.79 36.91
C LEU A 671 29.32 18.82 36.30
N ASP A 672 28.17 19.34 35.87
CA ASP A 672 27.02 18.57 35.33
C ASP A 672 26.68 18.98 33.89
N LEU A 673 26.98 20.24 33.53
CA LEU A 673 26.79 20.75 32.17
C LEU A 673 27.98 21.63 31.79
N VAL A 674 28.54 21.43 30.60
CA VAL A 674 29.41 22.39 29.91
C VAL A 674 28.97 22.44 28.45
N ARG A 675 28.16 23.44 28.09
CA ARG A 675 27.59 23.57 26.75
C ARG A 675 28.12 24.79 26.02
N PHE A 676 28.51 24.58 24.77
CA PHE A 676 28.97 25.60 23.85
C PHE A 676 28.02 25.65 22.64
N SER A 677 27.21 26.71 22.52
CA SER A 677 26.05 26.73 21.61
C SER A 677 26.02 27.93 20.66
N PRO A 678 26.71 27.89 19.51
CA PRO A 678 26.59 28.92 18.48
C PRO A 678 25.22 28.96 17.79
N GLU A 679 24.81 30.16 17.39
CA GLU A 679 23.68 30.40 16.49
C GLU A 679 24.20 30.55 15.05
N VAL A 680 23.57 29.82 14.14
CA VAL A 680 23.94 29.78 12.71
C VAL A 680 22.71 30.07 11.86
N THR A 681 22.92 30.61 10.66
CA THR A 681 21.83 30.90 9.71
C THR A 681 20.99 29.66 9.45
N ASN A 682 19.67 29.83 9.51
CA ASN A 682 18.69 28.80 9.17
C ASN A 682 18.13 29.04 7.76
N TYR A 683 18.05 28.01 6.93
CA TYR A 683 17.45 28.07 5.59
C TYR A 683 16.08 27.37 5.60
N ALA A 684 15.16 27.87 4.76
CA ALA A 684 13.84 27.26 4.57
C ALA A 684 13.28 27.60 3.18
N LEU A 685 12.45 26.71 2.65
CA LEU A 685 11.64 26.94 1.45
C LEU A 685 10.16 26.75 1.77
N GLU A 686 9.34 27.72 1.38
CA GLU A 686 7.88 27.63 1.37
C GLU A 686 7.38 28.55 0.25
N LEU A 687 7.01 27.97 -0.90
CA LEU A 687 6.58 28.71 -2.09
C LEU A 687 5.23 28.21 -2.56
N GLU A 688 4.25 29.10 -2.68
CA GLU A 688 2.90 28.76 -3.13
C GLU A 688 2.67 29.04 -4.61
N GLU A 689 1.98 28.13 -5.29
CA GLU A 689 1.64 28.27 -6.71
C GLU A 689 0.20 27.88 -6.98
N GLN A 690 -0.44 28.54 -7.93
CA GLN A 690 -1.89 28.48 -8.11
C GLN A 690 -2.32 28.46 -9.58
N TRP A 691 -3.39 27.72 -9.81
CA TRP A 691 -4.23 27.77 -11.01
C TRP A 691 -5.52 28.52 -10.69
N ILE A 692 -6.04 29.29 -11.65
CA ILE A 692 -7.24 30.12 -11.50
C ILE A 692 -8.39 29.74 -12.43
N ASN A 693 -8.17 28.84 -13.39
CA ASN A 693 -9.18 28.39 -14.36
C ASN A 693 -9.33 26.86 -14.45
N VAL A 694 -9.13 26.16 -13.33
CA VAL A 694 -9.20 24.69 -13.30
C VAL A 694 -10.61 24.18 -13.57
N ASN A 695 -10.72 23.14 -14.39
CA ASN A 695 -11.98 22.42 -14.55
C ASN A 695 -12.28 21.52 -13.34
N ALA A 696 -12.95 22.06 -12.31
CA ALA A 696 -13.38 21.32 -11.14
C ALA A 696 -14.41 20.20 -11.40
N THR A 697 -14.97 20.12 -12.61
CA THR A 697 -15.88 19.03 -13.01
C THR A 697 -15.16 17.87 -13.71
N ASN A 698 -13.85 17.98 -13.92
CA ASN A 698 -13.08 16.92 -14.53
C ASN A 698 -13.04 15.68 -13.62
N PRO A 699 -13.40 14.49 -14.11
CA PRO A 699 -13.41 13.26 -13.32
C PRO A 699 -12.01 12.88 -12.79
N ARG A 700 -10.92 13.31 -13.46
CA ARG A 700 -9.55 13.08 -13.02
C ARG A 700 -8.56 14.10 -13.56
N GLN A 701 -7.87 14.76 -12.63
CA GLN A 701 -6.69 15.59 -12.88
C GLN A 701 -5.53 15.14 -12.01
N ASP A 702 -4.40 14.89 -12.66
CA ASP A 702 -3.13 14.59 -12.00
C ASP A 702 -2.27 15.87 -11.98
N LEU A 703 -1.70 16.18 -10.82
CA LEU A 703 -0.61 17.15 -10.69
C LEU A 703 0.65 16.47 -11.20
N CYS A 704 1.26 17.06 -12.22
CA CYS A 704 2.46 16.56 -12.87
C CYS A 704 3.59 17.58 -12.69
N ILE A 705 4.67 17.15 -12.03
CA ILE A 705 5.84 17.97 -11.77
C ILE A 705 7.06 17.32 -12.42
N LYS A 706 7.62 17.96 -13.45
CA LYS A 706 8.86 17.50 -14.07
C LYS A 706 10.04 18.14 -13.36
N THR A 707 10.93 17.31 -12.83
CA THR A 707 12.13 17.75 -12.14
C THR A 707 13.38 17.57 -12.99
N GLY A 708 14.38 18.44 -12.74
CA GLY A 708 15.77 18.25 -13.14
C GLY A 708 16.61 17.71 -11.98
N THR A 709 17.82 18.24 -11.84
CA THR A 709 18.66 17.99 -10.65
C THR A 709 18.02 18.60 -9.40
N LEU A 710 17.99 17.84 -8.32
CA LEU A 710 17.48 18.25 -7.01
C LEU A 710 18.64 18.41 -6.02
N GLY A 711 18.43 19.23 -4.99
CA GLY A 711 19.39 19.47 -3.89
C GLY A 711 19.60 18.26 -2.99
N SER A 712 20.40 18.42 -1.94
CA SER A 712 20.63 17.38 -0.92
C SER A 712 19.42 17.17 0.00
N GLU A 713 18.62 18.22 0.20
CA GLU A 713 17.38 18.17 0.94
C GLU A 713 16.20 17.73 0.05
N ASN A 714 15.26 16.98 0.66
CA ASN A 714 14.02 16.57 0.01
C ASN A 714 13.06 17.75 -0.16
N LEU A 715 12.43 17.84 -1.34
CA LEU A 715 11.37 18.80 -1.62
C LEU A 715 10.00 18.09 -1.60
N ARG A 716 9.11 18.52 -0.70
CA ARG A 716 7.73 17.99 -0.62
C ARG A 716 6.74 18.92 -1.30
N VAL A 717 5.59 18.35 -1.68
CA VAL A 717 4.48 19.08 -2.30
C VAL A 717 3.21 18.88 -1.51
N GLU A 718 2.56 19.98 -1.19
CA GLU A 718 1.30 20.01 -0.45
C GLU A 718 0.23 20.73 -1.25
N VAL A 719 -1.02 20.33 -1.06
CA VAL A 719 -2.20 20.95 -1.70
C VAL A 719 -3.03 21.67 -0.66
N ARG A 720 -3.67 22.76 -1.07
CA ARG A 720 -4.61 23.51 -0.25
C ARG A 720 -5.97 22.79 -0.22
N SER A 721 -6.46 22.42 0.96
CA SER A 721 -7.80 21.87 1.15
C SER A 721 -8.52 22.54 2.32
N GLY A 722 -9.51 23.37 2.01
CA GLY A 722 -10.17 24.21 3.01
C GLY A 722 -9.16 25.13 3.71
N SER A 723 -9.07 25.04 5.04
CA SER A 723 -8.10 25.78 5.86
C SER A 723 -6.81 25.01 6.17
N SER A 724 -6.64 23.79 5.67
CA SER A 724 -5.44 22.96 5.89
C SER A 724 -4.58 22.78 4.64
N TRP A 725 -3.31 22.41 4.85
CA TRP A 725 -2.38 21.94 3.82
C TRP A 725 -2.24 20.42 3.95
N ILE A 726 -2.33 19.70 2.84
CA ILE A 726 -2.28 18.23 2.80
C ILE A 726 -1.10 17.80 1.93
N THR A 727 -0.18 17.00 2.47
CA THR A 727 0.94 16.45 1.71
C THR A 727 0.44 15.42 0.68
N VAL A 728 0.76 15.67 -0.59
CA VAL A 728 0.42 14.75 -1.70
C VAL A 728 1.66 14.07 -2.27
N ILE A 729 2.84 14.70 -2.14
CA ILE A 729 4.13 14.10 -2.47
C ILE A 729 5.09 14.37 -1.30
N ASN A 730 5.60 13.32 -0.67
CA ASN A 730 6.55 13.44 0.46
C ASN A 730 7.95 13.85 0.00
N GLU A 731 8.37 13.38 -1.18
CA GLU A 731 9.71 13.63 -1.73
C GLU A 731 9.64 13.54 -3.26
N LEU A 732 10.00 14.64 -3.94
CA LEU A 732 10.16 14.64 -5.39
C LEU A 732 11.40 13.84 -5.81
N GLN A 733 11.23 12.98 -6.82
CA GLN A 733 12.32 12.22 -7.42
C GLN A 733 13.02 13.05 -8.51
N PRO A 734 14.36 13.00 -8.63
CA PRO A 734 15.12 13.81 -9.58
C PRO A 734 14.99 13.29 -11.02
N ASN A 735 15.13 14.20 -12.00
CA ASN A 735 15.18 13.91 -13.44
C ASN A 735 13.96 13.15 -14.01
N THR A 736 12.81 13.16 -13.34
CA THR A 736 11.63 12.35 -13.71
C THR A 736 10.33 13.14 -13.55
N TRP A 737 9.25 12.61 -14.11
CA TRP A 737 7.91 13.09 -13.80
C TRP A 737 7.49 12.57 -12.43
N ASN A 738 7.02 13.48 -11.59
CA ASN A 738 6.39 13.20 -10.31
C ASN A 738 4.90 13.49 -10.46
N ASN A 739 4.09 12.44 -10.50
CA ASN A 739 2.67 12.54 -10.81
C ASN A 739 1.85 12.07 -9.61
N VAL A 740 0.86 12.85 -9.20
CA VAL A 740 -0.08 12.48 -8.14
C VAL A 740 -1.48 12.92 -8.50
N SER A 741 -2.49 12.10 -8.22
CA SER A 741 -3.87 12.53 -8.40
C SER A 741 -4.25 13.57 -7.35
N VAL A 742 -4.78 14.70 -7.79
CA VAL A 742 -5.22 15.81 -6.91
C VAL A 742 -6.72 16.10 -7.01
N THR A 743 -7.44 15.25 -7.74
CA THR A 743 -8.88 15.41 -8.00
C THR A 743 -9.72 15.62 -6.74
N PRO A 744 -9.49 14.92 -5.60
CA PRO A 744 -10.27 15.16 -4.38
C PRO A 744 -10.14 16.57 -3.80
N TYR A 745 -9.11 17.32 -4.20
CA TYR A 745 -8.78 18.65 -3.66
C TYR A 745 -9.21 19.78 -4.59
N ILE A 746 -9.55 19.48 -5.85
CA ILE A 746 -10.01 20.46 -6.83
C ILE A 746 -11.53 20.63 -6.65
N THR A 747 -11.91 21.59 -5.81
CA THR A 747 -13.32 21.86 -5.46
C THR A 747 -13.87 23.12 -6.11
N SER A 748 -13.02 23.88 -6.82
CA SER A 748 -13.36 25.15 -7.47
C SER A 748 -12.45 25.39 -8.67
N SER A 749 -12.66 26.49 -9.39
CA SER A 749 -11.76 26.91 -10.48
C SER A 749 -10.36 27.31 -9.99
N THR A 750 -10.17 27.45 -8.69
CA THR A 750 -8.89 27.74 -8.07
C THR A 750 -8.33 26.50 -7.38
N PHE A 751 -7.07 26.17 -7.67
CA PHE A 751 -6.32 25.10 -7.04
C PHE A 751 -4.93 25.62 -6.67
N THR A 752 -4.47 25.38 -5.44
CA THR A 752 -3.17 25.87 -4.95
C THR A 752 -2.35 24.71 -4.41
N ILE A 753 -1.06 24.73 -4.76
CA ILE A 753 -0.04 23.88 -4.16
C ILE A 753 0.99 24.73 -3.43
N ARG A 754 1.81 24.09 -2.60
CA ARG A 754 3.06 24.68 -2.15
C ARG A 754 4.21 23.68 -2.19
N PHE A 755 5.37 24.17 -2.58
CA PHE A 755 6.66 23.50 -2.43
C PHE A 755 7.25 23.83 -1.07
N LYS A 756 7.73 22.81 -0.35
CA LYS A 756 8.26 23.01 1.02
C LYS A 756 9.51 22.17 1.32
N GLY A 757 10.51 22.81 1.93
CA GLY A 757 11.74 22.18 2.43
C GLY A 757 11.45 21.25 3.60
N SER A 758 12.21 20.18 3.76
CA SER A 758 12.00 19.13 4.77
C SER A 758 12.52 19.47 6.17
N ASN A 759 13.45 20.43 6.29
CA ASN A 759 14.23 20.73 7.50
C ASN A 759 14.16 22.20 7.94
N ASP A 760 13.08 22.91 7.59
CA ASP A 760 12.91 24.38 7.74
C ASP A 760 13.24 25.00 9.11
N ASP A 761 13.31 24.23 10.21
CA ASP A 761 13.56 24.74 11.57
C ASP A 761 15.02 24.54 12.05
N SER A 762 15.82 23.78 11.31
CA SER A 762 17.22 23.48 11.69
C SER A 762 18.18 23.32 10.53
N ASP A 763 17.80 23.77 9.32
CA ASP A 763 18.65 23.65 8.14
C ASP A 763 19.76 24.70 8.14
N THR A 764 21.00 24.23 8.03
CA THR A 764 22.20 25.08 8.02
C THR A 764 22.87 25.15 6.65
N THR A 765 22.32 24.48 5.65
CA THR A 765 22.81 24.43 4.27
C THR A 765 21.72 24.96 3.35
N GLN A 766 22.06 25.93 2.50
CA GLN A 766 21.10 26.41 1.50
C GLN A 766 21.01 25.41 0.36
N ASP A 767 19.83 24.85 0.12
CA ASP A 767 19.55 23.94 -0.97
C ASP A 767 18.80 24.59 -2.15
N SER A 768 18.80 23.91 -3.30
CA SER A 768 18.12 24.37 -4.50
C SER A 768 17.61 23.21 -5.37
N TRP A 769 16.45 23.39 -6.01
CA TRP A 769 15.77 22.35 -6.80
C TRP A 769 15.35 22.87 -8.17
N ASN A 770 15.65 22.12 -9.23
CA ASN A 770 15.24 22.48 -10.59
C ASN A 770 13.90 21.86 -10.97
N ILE A 771 12.94 22.71 -11.34
CA ILE A 771 11.60 22.36 -11.80
C ILE A 771 11.43 22.80 -13.25
N ASP A 772 11.17 21.85 -14.15
CA ASP A 772 11.04 22.06 -15.60
C ASP A 772 9.59 22.35 -16.00
N ALA A 773 8.62 21.75 -15.29
CA ALA A 773 7.20 21.95 -15.58
C ALA A 773 6.35 21.62 -14.36
N VAL A 774 5.30 22.41 -14.15
CA VAL A 774 4.22 22.14 -13.18
C VAL A 774 2.89 22.34 -13.89
N LEU A 775 2.13 21.26 -14.01
CA LEU A 775 0.85 21.28 -14.72
C LEU A 775 -0.17 20.34 -14.08
N LEU A 776 -1.43 20.69 -14.22
CA LEU A 776 -2.54 19.77 -14.10
C LEU A 776 -2.74 19.10 -15.45
N LYS A 777 -2.70 17.76 -15.46
CA LYS A 777 -3.01 16.96 -16.65
C LYS A 777 -4.41 16.38 -16.52
N PRO A 778 -5.41 16.95 -17.23
CA PRO A 778 -6.66 16.26 -17.51
C PRO A 778 -6.41 14.88 -18.10
N LYS A 779 -7.08 13.85 -17.61
CA LYS A 779 -7.15 12.57 -18.32
C LYS A 779 -8.25 12.62 -19.40
N PRO A 780 -8.07 12.03 -20.60
CA PRO A 780 -9.01 12.18 -21.71
C PRO A 780 -10.35 11.51 -21.41
N ASP A 781 -11.49 12.14 -21.74
CA ASP A 781 -12.81 11.51 -21.56
C ASP A 781 -12.82 10.08 -22.15
N LEU A 782 -13.45 9.14 -21.44
CA LEU A 782 -13.69 7.77 -21.87
C LEU A 782 -14.28 7.72 -23.28
N SER A 783 -15.12 8.69 -23.64
CA SER A 783 -15.68 8.83 -24.99
C SER A 783 -14.63 9.01 -26.09
N PHE A 784 -13.55 9.76 -25.83
CA PHE A 784 -12.43 9.91 -26.76
C PHE A 784 -11.57 8.64 -26.81
N LEU A 785 -11.27 8.02 -25.66
CA LEU A 785 -10.47 6.80 -25.61
C LEU A 785 -11.13 5.63 -26.34
N LEU A 786 -12.46 5.55 -26.29
CA LEU A 786 -13.26 4.62 -27.10
C LEU A 786 -13.01 4.78 -28.60
N THR A 787 -12.70 5.98 -29.10
CA THR A 787 -12.40 6.20 -30.53
C THR A 787 -11.04 5.65 -30.96
N LEU A 788 -10.14 5.36 -30.03
CA LEU A 788 -8.78 4.90 -30.30
C LEU A 788 -8.64 3.37 -30.45
N GLN A 789 -9.76 2.65 -30.40
CA GLN A 789 -9.78 1.19 -30.30
C GLN A 789 -10.86 0.50 -31.15
N GLU A 790 -10.64 -0.79 -31.40
CA GLU A 790 -11.68 -1.70 -31.88
C GLU A 790 -12.78 -1.82 -30.82
N SER A 791 -13.95 -1.24 -31.06
CA SER A 791 -15.01 -1.10 -30.05
C SER A 791 -16.24 -1.99 -30.30
N THR A 792 -16.09 -3.01 -31.14
CA THR A 792 -17.22 -3.88 -31.50
C THR A 792 -17.53 -4.87 -30.37
N ILE A 793 -18.74 -4.81 -29.86
CA ILE A 793 -19.33 -5.74 -28.89
C ILE A 793 -20.42 -6.58 -29.54
N VAL A 794 -20.76 -7.71 -28.92
CA VAL A 794 -21.88 -8.57 -29.32
C VAL A 794 -23.05 -8.31 -28.37
N VAL A 795 -24.13 -7.74 -28.87
CA VAL A 795 -25.32 -7.56 -28.05
C VAL A 795 -26.22 -8.78 -28.20
N GLU A 796 -26.56 -9.39 -27.08
CA GLU A 796 -27.55 -10.46 -26.99
C GLU A 796 -28.86 -9.87 -26.44
N LEU A 797 -29.87 -9.75 -27.29
CA LEU A 797 -31.21 -9.30 -26.92
C LEU A 797 -32.09 -10.53 -26.64
N LEU A 798 -32.38 -10.74 -25.35
CA LEU A 798 -33.21 -11.84 -24.87
C LEU A 798 -34.70 -11.55 -25.11
N GLN A 799 -35.51 -12.60 -25.09
CA GLN A 799 -36.95 -12.49 -25.31
C GLN A 799 -37.68 -11.59 -24.30
N ASN A 800 -37.18 -11.51 -23.07
CA ASN A 800 -37.74 -10.66 -22.02
C ASN A 800 -37.38 -9.16 -22.20
N GLY A 801 -36.63 -8.80 -23.24
CA GLY A 801 -36.18 -7.44 -23.51
C GLY A 801 -34.84 -7.08 -22.88
N THR A 802 -34.25 -7.97 -22.09
CA THR A 802 -32.92 -7.75 -21.52
C THR A 802 -31.87 -7.79 -22.62
N MET A 803 -31.02 -6.77 -22.67
CA MET A 803 -29.79 -6.77 -23.48
C MET A 803 -28.59 -7.09 -22.60
N ARG A 804 -27.69 -7.93 -23.09
CA ARG A 804 -26.47 -8.28 -22.36
C ARG A 804 -25.24 -8.33 -23.26
N TRP A 805 -24.09 -8.10 -22.64
CA TRP A 805 -22.76 -8.19 -23.23
C TRP A 805 -21.83 -8.95 -22.28
N LEU A 806 -21.09 -9.94 -22.79
CA LEU A 806 -20.27 -10.88 -21.98
C LEU A 806 -21.02 -11.47 -20.78
N GLY A 807 -22.33 -11.70 -20.94
CA GLY A 807 -23.21 -12.24 -19.91
C GLY A 807 -23.59 -11.29 -18.78
N GLN A 808 -23.18 -10.02 -18.83
CA GLN A 808 -23.67 -8.94 -17.96
C GLN A 808 -24.79 -8.18 -18.67
N GLU A 809 -25.89 -7.94 -17.95
CA GLU A 809 -26.97 -7.07 -18.44
C GLU A 809 -26.45 -5.65 -18.65
N LEU A 810 -26.78 -5.05 -19.80
CA LEU A 810 -26.49 -3.65 -20.05
C LEU A 810 -27.35 -2.78 -19.14
N GLN A 811 -26.79 -1.66 -18.65
CA GLN A 811 -27.53 -0.75 -17.79
C GLN A 811 -28.69 -0.11 -18.58
N MET A 812 -29.93 -0.34 -18.14
CA MET A 812 -31.12 0.23 -18.77
C MET A 812 -31.69 1.39 -17.94
N THR A 813 -32.01 2.51 -18.58
CA THR A 813 -32.68 3.68 -17.95
C THR A 813 -34.20 3.55 -17.90
N THR A 814 -34.72 2.56 -18.63
CA THR A 814 -36.14 2.25 -18.82
C THR A 814 -36.36 0.77 -18.54
N GLN A 815 -37.60 0.36 -18.31
CA GLN A 815 -37.92 -1.05 -18.10
C GLN A 815 -37.65 -1.87 -19.38
N ALA A 816 -37.08 -3.07 -19.24
CA ALA A 816 -36.94 -4.01 -20.34
C ALA A 816 -38.31 -4.40 -20.91
N LEU A 817 -38.45 -4.37 -22.23
CA LEU A 817 -39.69 -4.66 -22.94
C LEU A 817 -39.63 -6.01 -23.65
N PRO A 818 -40.43 -7.01 -23.24
CA PRO A 818 -40.42 -8.33 -23.86
C PRO A 818 -40.89 -8.29 -25.31
N ILE A 819 -40.16 -8.98 -26.19
CA ILE A 819 -40.50 -9.07 -27.62
C ILE A 819 -41.74 -9.99 -27.77
N PRO A 820 -42.81 -9.53 -28.44
CA PRO A 820 -44.02 -10.33 -28.64
C PRO A 820 -43.73 -11.58 -29.46
N PRO A 821 -44.64 -12.58 -29.43
CA PRO A 821 -44.48 -13.80 -30.21
C PRO A 821 -44.76 -13.58 -31.70
N VAL A 822 -43.86 -12.85 -32.37
CA VAL A 822 -43.90 -12.52 -33.79
C VAL A 822 -43.20 -13.61 -34.62
N PRO A 823 -43.60 -13.86 -35.89
CA PRO A 823 -42.86 -14.77 -36.76
C PRO A 823 -41.39 -14.33 -36.92
N VAL A 824 -40.46 -15.28 -36.79
CA VAL A 824 -39.01 -15.03 -36.87
C VAL A 824 -38.61 -14.38 -38.20
N LYS A 825 -39.23 -14.82 -39.30
CA LYS A 825 -39.00 -14.28 -40.64
C LYS A 825 -39.39 -12.81 -40.81
N ALA A 826 -40.24 -12.28 -39.92
CA ALA A 826 -40.69 -10.90 -39.99
C ALA A 826 -39.76 -9.93 -39.26
N ILE A 827 -38.83 -10.41 -38.44
CA ILE A 827 -37.96 -9.57 -37.60
C ILE A 827 -36.87 -8.92 -38.46
N HIS A 828 -36.63 -7.65 -38.22
CA HIS A 828 -35.55 -6.85 -38.80
C HIS A 828 -34.77 -6.11 -37.72
N VAL A 829 -33.48 -5.89 -37.97
CA VAL A 829 -32.57 -5.14 -37.10
C VAL A 829 -31.89 -4.04 -37.91
N ALA A 830 -32.07 -2.79 -37.50
CA ALA A 830 -31.39 -1.64 -38.09
C ALA A 830 -30.60 -0.86 -37.05
N GLN A 831 -29.58 -0.15 -37.50
CA GLN A 831 -28.72 0.70 -36.67
C GLN A 831 -28.59 2.09 -37.27
N THR A 832 -28.57 3.10 -36.42
CA THR A 832 -28.17 4.46 -36.79
C THR A 832 -26.69 4.62 -36.52
N ARG A 833 -25.92 4.58 -37.59
CA ARG A 833 -24.47 4.74 -37.56
C ARG A 833 -24.10 6.08 -38.17
N ASN A 834 -23.40 6.93 -37.42
CA ASN A 834 -23.03 8.27 -37.87
C ASN A 834 -24.21 9.09 -38.45
N GLY A 835 -25.41 8.91 -37.87
CA GLY A 835 -26.64 9.59 -38.32
C GLY A 835 -27.36 8.96 -39.52
N VAL A 836 -26.90 7.80 -40.02
CA VAL A 836 -27.52 7.07 -41.13
C VAL A 836 -28.16 5.78 -40.62
N ASP A 837 -29.43 5.56 -40.93
CA ASP A 837 -30.17 4.35 -40.58
C ASP A 837 -29.93 3.27 -41.65
N GLU A 838 -29.39 2.12 -41.25
CA GLU A 838 -29.12 0.98 -42.14
C GLU A 838 -29.55 -0.35 -41.48
N GLU A 839 -30.10 -1.26 -42.27
CA GLU A 839 -30.37 -2.63 -41.81
C GLU A 839 -29.07 -3.42 -41.74
N VAL A 840 -28.84 -4.11 -40.63
CA VAL A 840 -27.54 -4.73 -40.31
C VAL A 840 -27.63 -6.24 -40.19
N PRO A 841 -26.53 -6.99 -40.36
CA PRO A 841 -26.50 -8.42 -40.10
C PRO A 841 -26.86 -8.77 -38.65
N PHE A 842 -27.66 -9.81 -38.47
CA PHE A 842 -28.04 -10.36 -37.17
C PHE A 842 -28.30 -11.87 -37.26
N GLN A 843 -28.34 -12.57 -36.13
CA GLN A 843 -28.80 -13.95 -36.07
C GLN A 843 -29.80 -14.16 -34.95
N ILE A 844 -30.72 -15.08 -35.15
CA ILE A 844 -31.69 -15.49 -34.14
C ILE A 844 -31.32 -16.91 -33.70
N GLU A 845 -31.10 -17.09 -32.41
CA GLU A 845 -30.50 -18.30 -31.85
C GLU A 845 -31.45 -19.00 -30.89
N ASP A 846 -31.53 -20.32 -30.98
CA ASP A 846 -32.24 -21.18 -30.02
C ASP A 846 -31.31 -21.60 -28.88
N TRP A 847 -31.77 -21.41 -27.65
CA TRP A 847 -31.04 -21.78 -26.44
C TRP A 847 -31.89 -22.60 -25.45
N ALA A 848 -31.21 -23.34 -24.59
CA ALA A 848 -31.78 -24.12 -23.49
C ALA A 848 -31.15 -23.73 -22.15
N SER A 849 -31.72 -24.25 -21.06
CA SER A 849 -31.22 -24.02 -19.68
C SER A 849 -31.03 -22.52 -19.37
N GLU A 850 -32.06 -21.70 -19.65
CA GLU A 850 -32.03 -20.25 -19.40
C GLU A 850 -30.84 -19.54 -20.10
N TYR A 851 -30.73 -19.74 -21.41
CA TYR A 851 -29.68 -19.13 -22.24
C TYR A 851 -28.25 -19.53 -21.87
N ARG A 852 -28.07 -20.76 -21.37
CA ARG A 852 -26.75 -21.33 -21.01
C ARG A 852 -26.29 -22.49 -21.90
N ILE A 853 -27.21 -23.13 -22.65
CA ILE A 853 -26.87 -24.23 -23.56
C ILE A 853 -27.35 -23.90 -24.98
N PRO A 854 -26.46 -23.70 -25.96
CA PRO A 854 -26.86 -23.35 -27.33
C PRO A 854 -27.47 -24.56 -28.04
N GLN A 855 -28.43 -24.34 -28.93
CA GLN A 855 -29.08 -25.37 -29.75
C GLN A 855 -28.91 -25.17 -31.26
N GLY A 856 -28.76 -23.92 -31.73
CA GLY A 856 -28.50 -23.61 -33.13
C GLY A 856 -29.17 -22.32 -33.59
N LEU A 857 -29.22 -22.10 -34.91
CA LEU A 857 -29.99 -21.02 -35.51
C LEU A 857 -31.50 -21.32 -35.48
N THR A 858 -32.30 -20.31 -35.17
CA THR A 858 -33.76 -20.42 -35.17
C THR A 858 -34.30 -20.49 -36.59
N SER A 859 -35.20 -21.44 -36.84
CA SER A 859 -35.86 -21.57 -38.14
C SER A 859 -36.79 -20.39 -38.42
N ASN A 860 -36.74 -19.86 -39.65
CA ASN A 860 -37.64 -18.80 -40.12
C ASN A 860 -39.13 -19.18 -40.14
N ALA A 861 -39.44 -20.47 -40.05
CA ALA A 861 -40.77 -21.03 -39.93
C ALA A 861 -41.21 -21.21 -38.46
N THR A 862 -40.66 -20.40 -37.55
CA THR A 862 -40.92 -20.43 -36.09
C THR A 862 -41.44 -19.08 -35.62
N VAL A 863 -42.20 -19.08 -34.53
CA VAL A 863 -42.59 -17.87 -33.80
C VAL A 863 -41.55 -17.56 -32.73
N PHE A 864 -41.10 -16.31 -32.67
CA PHE A 864 -40.13 -15.84 -31.69
C PHE A 864 -40.68 -15.98 -30.27
N SER A 865 -40.22 -16.97 -29.52
CA SER A 865 -40.80 -17.41 -28.27
C SER A 865 -39.72 -17.86 -27.28
N ASN A 866 -40.08 -18.77 -26.36
CA ASN A 866 -39.31 -19.00 -25.14
C ASN A 866 -37.90 -19.53 -25.44
N ARG A 867 -36.90 -18.77 -24.99
CA ARG A 867 -35.46 -19.08 -25.08
C ARG A 867 -34.81 -18.87 -26.43
N GLN A 868 -35.39 -17.99 -27.25
CA GLN A 868 -34.72 -17.41 -28.39
C GLN A 868 -34.09 -16.07 -28.02
N MET A 869 -33.01 -15.70 -28.71
CA MET A 869 -32.37 -14.39 -28.61
C MET A 869 -32.03 -13.86 -29.99
N ILE A 870 -32.03 -12.54 -30.12
CA ILE A 870 -31.52 -11.84 -31.31
C ILE A 870 -30.11 -11.37 -30.97
N VAL A 871 -29.15 -11.68 -31.82
CA VAL A 871 -27.74 -11.35 -31.63
C VAL A 871 -27.25 -10.51 -32.80
N PHE A 872 -26.60 -9.39 -32.50
CA PHE A 872 -26.06 -8.47 -33.50
C PHE A 872 -24.81 -7.76 -32.96
N LEU A 873 -23.99 -7.22 -33.86
CA LEU A 873 -22.77 -6.48 -33.51
C LEU A 873 -23.06 -5.00 -33.34
N VAL A 874 -22.45 -4.36 -32.34
CA VAL A 874 -22.58 -2.92 -32.10
C VAL A 874 -21.18 -2.35 -31.86
N ASP A 875 -20.89 -1.20 -32.46
CA ASP A 875 -19.69 -0.41 -32.16
C ASP A 875 -20.06 1.02 -31.72
N ILE A 876 -19.07 1.79 -31.28
CA ILE A 876 -19.26 3.12 -30.71
C ILE A 876 -19.88 4.16 -31.65
N HIS A 877 -19.91 3.91 -32.96
CA HIS A 877 -20.54 4.82 -33.93
C HIS A 877 -22.05 4.60 -34.03
N VAL A 878 -22.57 3.56 -33.37
CA VAL A 878 -24.00 3.24 -33.30
C VAL A 878 -24.61 4.00 -32.13
N THR A 879 -25.59 4.84 -32.46
CA THR A 879 -26.31 5.70 -31.49
C THR A 879 -27.72 5.20 -31.21
N LYS A 880 -28.30 4.46 -32.15
CA LYS A 880 -29.66 3.91 -32.05
C LYS A 880 -29.70 2.54 -32.72
N ILE A 881 -30.41 1.61 -32.12
CA ILE A 881 -30.78 0.32 -32.71
C ILE A 881 -32.30 0.30 -32.84
N THR A 882 -32.80 -0.23 -33.95
CA THR A 882 -34.23 -0.40 -34.20
C THR A 882 -34.53 -1.87 -34.44
N ILE A 883 -35.38 -2.45 -33.61
CA ILE A 883 -35.92 -3.80 -33.80
C ILE A 883 -37.37 -3.63 -34.24
N TRP A 884 -37.72 -4.12 -35.43
CA TRP A 884 -39.08 -4.00 -35.95
C TRP A 884 -39.50 -5.27 -36.65
N TRP A 885 -40.80 -5.43 -36.88
CA TRP A 885 -41.33 -6.57 -37.63
C TRP A 885 -42.36 -6.17 -38.68
N ASP A 886 -42.32 -6.86 -39.82
CA ASP A 886 -43.38 -6.79 -40.81
C ASP A 886 -44.58 -7.60 -40.33
N GLY A 887 -45.73 -6.95 -40.15
CA GLY A 887 -46.94 -7.61 -39.70
C GLY A 887 -47.50 -8.63 -40.70
N SER A 888 -47.05 -8.61 -41.95
CA SER A 888 -47.52 -9.48 -43.03
C SER A 888 -47.16 -10.94 -42.80
N ASP A 889 -48.13 -11.84 -42.99
CA ASP A 889 -47.85 -13.27 -43.09
C ASP A 889 -47.05 -13.65 -44.34
N GLU A 890 -46.99 -12.80 -45.35
CA GLU A 890 -46.14 -12.98 -46.52
C GLU A 890 -44.72 -12.43 -46.35
N ALA A 891 -44.36 -11.92 -45.16
CA ALA A 891 -43.00 -11.42 -44.90
C ALA A 891 -41.94 -12.49 -45.24
N GLU A 892 -40.91 -12.07 -45.98
CA GLU A 892 -39.71 -12.87 -46.27
C GLU A 892 -38.59 -12.47 -45.32
N GLN A 893 -37.83 -13.47 -44.85
CA GLN A 893 -36.69 -13.19 -43.98
C GLN A 893 -35.63 -12.40 -44.74
N THR A 894 -35.21 -11.27 -44.17
CA THR A 894 -34.12 -10.44 -44.71
C THR A 894 -32.82 -11.24 -44.89
N PRO A 895 -32.07 -11.03 -46.00
CA PRO A 895 -30.75 -11.65 -46.20
C PRO A 895 -29.76 -11.36 -45.07
N ASN A 896 -29.92 -10.23 -44.38
CA ASN A 896 -29.11 -9.86 -43.22
C ASN A 896 -29.26 -10.83 -42.03
N ALA A 897 -30.29 -11.68 -42.00
CA ALA A 897 -30.51 -12.64 -40.93
C ALA A 897 -29.86 -14.02 -41.17
N TYR A 898 -29.40 -14.31 -42.40
CA TYR A 898 -28.91 -15.65 -42.76
C TYR A 898 -27.69 -15.68 -43.70
N THR A 899 -27.24 -14.53 -44.23
CA THR A 899 -26.07 -14.48 -45.11
C THR A 899 -24.78 -14.46 -44.30
N ASN A 900 -23.93 -15.48 -44.45
CA ASN A 900 -22.59 -15.47 -43.88
C ASN A 900 -21.68 -14.49 -44.65
N LEU A 901 -21.18 -13.47 -43.96
CA LEU A 901 -20.27 -12.46 -44.51
C LEU A 901 -18.83 -12.60 -43.99
N TYR A 902 -18.63 -13.19 -42.81
CA TYR A 902 -17.37 -13.08 -42.06
C TYR A 902 -16.65 -14.43 -41.84
N PHE A 903 -17.39 -15.53 -41.80
CA PHE A 903 -16.90 -16.85 -41.38
C PHE A 903 -16.62 -17.75 -42.58
N THR A 904 -15.87 -17.24 -43.57
CA THR A 904 -15.56 -17.96 -44.81
C THR A 904 -14.40 -18.96 -44.66
N GLY A 905 -13.67 -18.89 -43.55
CA GLY A 905 -12.51 -19.74 -43.24
C GLY A 905 -12.82 -20.96 -42.37
N ASP A 906 -14.09 -21.16 -41.99
CA ASP A 906 -14.51 -22.26 -41.15
C ASP A 906 -14.32 -23.61 -41.82
N ASP A 907 -13.74 -24.54 -41.07
CA ASP A 907 -13.58 -25.93 -41.49
C ASP A 907 -13.62 -26.84 -40.26
N HIS A 908 -14.82 -27.31 -39.95
CA HIS A 908 -15.07 -28.25 -38.85
C HIS A 908 -14.33 -29.59 -39.01
N SER A 909 -13.95 -29.99 -40.23
CA SER A 909 -13.21 -31.25 -40.45
C SER A 909 -11.76 -31.18 -39.97
N THR A 910 -11.19 -29.97 -39.94
CA THR A 910 -9.85 -29.68 -39.42
C THR A 910 -9.88 -28.95 -38.08
N ASN A 911 -11.05 -28.91 -37.43
CA ASN A 911 -11.30 -28.25 -36.15
C ASN A 911 -10.98 -26.76 -36.13
N ARG A 912 -11.41 -26.03 -37.16
CA ARG A 912 -11.01 -24.66 -37.40
C ARG A 912 -12.22 -23.73 -37.55
N LEU A 913 -12.22 -22.62 -36.82
CA LEU A 913 -13.16 -21.51 -36.98
C LEU A 913 -12.40 -20.21 -37.25
N SER A 914 -12.94 -19.30 -38.06
CA SER A 914 -12.25 -18.07 -38.42
C SER A 914 -13.22 -16.93 -38.73
N ASN A 915 -13.08 -15.81 -38.02
CA ASN A 915 -13.89 -14.60 -38.23
C ASN A 915 -13.23 -13.54 -39.12
N GLY A 916 -12.12 -13.88 -39.78
CA GLY A 916 -11.33 -12.95 -40.62
C GLY A 916 -10.33 -12.07 -39.86
N ARG A 917 -10.33 -12.08 -38.52
CA ARG A 917 -9.34 -11.39 -37.66
C ARG A 917 -8.48 -12.37 -36.88
N ILE A 918 -9.11 -13.37 -36.29
CA ILE A 918 -8.48 -14.47 -35.58
C ILE A 918 -8.97 -15.80 -36.13
N GLN A 919 -8.09 -16.80 -36.09
CA GLN A 919 -8.41 -18.19 -36.36
C GLN A 919 -8.34 -18.97 -35.05
N LEU A 920 -9.39 -19.73 -34.74
CA LEU A 920 -9.43 -20.66 -33.63
C LEU A 920 -9.12 -22.07 -34.14
N GLN A 921 -8.12 -22.71 -33.55
CA GLN A 921 -7.86 -24.14 -33.69
C GLN A 921 -8.39 -24.83 -32.43
N ILE A 922 -9.41 -25.66 -32.61
CA ILE A 922 -10.08 -26.39 -31.52
C ILE A 922 -9.34 -27.71 -31.27
N GLY A 923 -8.85 -27.88 -30.05
CA GLY A 923 -8.19 -29.09 -29.56
C GLY A 923 -9.07 -29.87 -28.59
N SER A 924 -8.49 -30.89 -27.94
CA SER A 924 -9.15 -31.57 -26.83
C SER A 924 -9.13 -30.66 -25.60
N PHE A 925 -10.27 -30.04 -25.27
CA PHE A 925 -10.42 -29.08 -24.16
C PHE A 925 -9.43 -27.92 -24.20
N SER A 926 -9.04 -27.51 -25.41
CA SER A 926 -8.17 -26.36 -25.62
C SER A 926 -8.56 -25.60 -26.88
N VAL A 927 -8.30 -24.29 -26.88
CA VAL A 927 -8.53 -23.41 -28.04
C VAL A 927 -7.28 -22.58 -28.26
N THR A 928 -6.66 -22.75 -29.43
CA THR A 928 -5.57 -21.88 -29.87
C THR A 928 -6.11 -20.79 -30.78
N SER A 929 -6.11 -19.55 -30.31
CA SER A 929 -6.41 -18.36 -31.10
C SER A 929 -5.15 -17.81 -31.73
N THR A 930 -5.18 -17.53 -33.04
CA THR A 930 -4.05 -16.95 -33.80
C THR A 930 -4.53 -15.74 -34.59
N VAL A 931 -3.83 -14.61 -34.47
CA VAL A 931 -4.13 -13.41 -35.27
C VAL A 931 -3.76 -13.70 -36.73
N ILE A 932 -4.75 -13.59 -37.62
CA ILE A 932 -4.61 -13.95 -39.03
C ILE A 932 -3.50 -13.11 -39.67
N GLY A 933 -2.64 -13.77 -40.46
CA GLY A 933 -1.48 -13.13 -41.10
C GLY A 933 -0.26 -12.95 -40.19
N THR A 934 -0.30 -13.42 -38.95
CA THR A 934 0.82 -13.31 -38.00
C THR A 934 1.13 -14.64 -37.30
N SER A 935 2.22 -14.69 -36.54
CA SER A 935 2.55 -15.80 -35.62
C SER A 935 2.12 -15.54 -34.17
N THR A 936 1.40 -14.44 -33.91
CA THR A 936 0.91 -14.14 -32.55
C THR A 936 -0.30 -14.98 -32.25
N SER A 937 -0.20 -15.76 -31.18
CA SER A 937 -1.22 -16.72 -30.79
C SER A 937 -1.30 -16.85 -29.27
N SER A 938 -2.40 -17.44 -28.82
CA SER A 938 -2.55 -17.85 -27.43
C SER A 938 -3.39 -19.12 -27.35
N THR A 939 -3.01 -20.01 -26.44
CA THR A 939 -3.73 -21.27 -26.19
C THR A 939 -4.40 -21.21 -24.83
N ALA A 940 -5.73 -21.32 -24.82
CA ALA A 940 -6.51 -21.56 -23.61
C ALA A 940 -6.69 -23.06 -23.41
N ASN A 941 -6.44 -23.54 -22.19
CA ASN A 941 -6.71 -24.91 -21.77
C ASN A 941 -7.80 -24.90 -20.70
N PHE A 942 -8.75 -25.83 -20.82
CA PHE A 942 -9.91 -26.02 -19.96
C PHE A 942 -9.94 -27.51 -19.53
N MET A 943 -10.55 -27.93 -18.43
CA MET A 943 -10.53 -27.30 -17.10
C MET A 943 -9.65 -28.17 -16.19
N ARG A 944 -9.13 -27.62 -15.08
CA ARG A 944 -8.41 -28.39 -14.06
C ARG A 944 -9.07 -28.26 -12.69
N ILE A 945 -9.13 -29.37 -11.96
CA ILE A 945 -9.59 -29.42 -10.59
C ILE A 945 -8.68 -30.35 -9.77
N ASN A 946 -8.22 -29.88 -8.62
CA ASN A 946 -7.39 -30.65 -7.68
C ASN A 946 -6.16 -31.32 -8.33
N GLY A 947 -5.52 -30.63 -9.26
CA GLY A 947 -4.36 -31.21 -9.95
C GLY A 947 -4.69 -32.13 -11.13
N GLU A 948 -5.96 -32.36 -11.46
CA GLU A 948 -6.38 -33.22 -12.57
C GLU A 948 -6.95 -32.37 -13.71
N ASP A 949 -6.29 -32.41 -14.88
CA ASP A 949 -6.82 -31.78 -16.09
C ASP A 949 -7.97 -32.62 -16.66
N SER A 950 -8.95 -31.99 -17.30
CA SER A 950 -9.95 -32.71 -18.07
C SER A 950 -9.30 -33.34 -19.29
N VAL A 951 -9.45 -34.66 -19.42
CA VAL A 951 -8.78 -35.48 -20.45
C VAL A 951 -9.77 -36.32 -21.25
N TYR A 952 -11.03 -36.35 -20.84
CA TYR A 952 -12.11 -37.13 -21.44
C TYR A 952 -13.38 -36.28 -21.53
N GLY A 953 -14.34 -36.67 -22.37
CA GLY A 953 -15.63 -35.98 -22.53
C GLY A 953 -16.16 -36.05 -23.96
N ALA A 954 -17.23 -35.30 -24.22
CA ALA A 954 -17.80 -35.23 -25.56
C ALA A 954 -16.86 -34.49 -26.53
N GLY A 955 -16.88 -34.88 -27.81
CA GLY A 955 -16.22 -34.11 -28.86
C GLY A 955 -16.83 -32.70 -29.00
N ALA A 956 -16.04 -31.78 -29.55
CA ALA A 956 -16.48 -30.43 -29.90
C ALA A 956 -17.73 -30.47 -30.80
N ALA A 957 -18.82 -29.85 -30.35
CA ALA A 957 -20.04 -29.66 -31.13
C ALA A 957 -20.07 -28.23 -31.70
N TYR A 958 -19.93 -28.11 -33.02
CA TYR A 958 -20.05 -26.85 -33.76
C TYR A 958 -21.53 -26.50 -33.94
N VAL A 959 -22.13 -25.89 -32.91
CA VAL A 959 -23.57 -25.62 -32.84
C VAL A 959 -24.00 -24.58 -33.87
N ILE A 960 -23.18 -23.55 -34.06
CA ILE A 960 -23.28 -22.59 -35.15
C ILE A 960 -21.89 -22.44 -35.73
N HIS A 961 -21.76 -22.67 -37.04
CA HIS A 961 -20.55 -22.41 -37.81
C HIS A 961 -21.00 -21.84 -39.16
N HIS A 962 -20.17 -21.05 -39.82
CA HIS A 962 -20.60 -20.17 -40.90
C HIS A 962 -21.78 -19.27 -40.47
N GLY A 963 -21.73 -18.76 -39.24
CA GLY A 963 -22.75 -17.88 -38.68
C GLY A 963 -22.88 -16.56 -39.45
N VAL A 964 -23.77 -15.68 -38.96
CA VAL A 964 -23.96 -14.35 -39.56
C VAL A 964 -23.15 -13.30 -38.81
N VAL A 965 -23.22 -13.32 -37.48
CA VAL A 965 -22.49 -12.39 -36.60
C VAL A 965 -21.60 -13.10 -35.57
N ARG A 966 -21.81 -14.40 -35.30
CA ARG A 966 -20.91 -15.22 -34.49
C ARG A 966 -21.07 -16.72 -34.77
N ASP A 967 -19.99 -17.46 -34.59
CA ASP A 967 -20.01 -18.92 -34.46
C ASP A 967 -20.08 -19.34 -32.99
N ILE A 968 -20.60 -20.55 -32.75
CA ILE A 968 -20.78 -21.13 -31.42
C ILE A 968 -20.33 -22.60 -31.41
N LEU A 969 -19.43 -22.90 -30.49
CA LEU A 969 -18.93 -24.22 -30.17
C LEU A 969 -19.36 -24.59 -28.74
N GLN A 970 -19.69 -25.85 -28.48
CA GLN A 970 -19.78 -26.37 -27.11
C GLN A 970 -19.05 -27.70 -26.91
N GLN A 971 -18.62 -27.96 -25.68
CA GLN A 971 -17.99 -29.20 -25.26
C GLN A 971 -18.34 -29.55 -23.79
N GLU A 972 -18.30 -30.83 -23.44
CA GLU A 972 -18.46 -31.32 -22.06
C GLU A 972 -17.12 -31.85 -21.55
N ALA A 973 -16.58 -31.24 -20.50
CA ALA A 973 -15.31 -31.64 -19.91
C ALA A 973 -15.51 -32.71 -18.82
N GLU A 974 -14.72 -33.79 -18.87
CA GLU A 974 -14.73 -34.88 -17.90
C GLU A 974 -13.30 -35.32 -17.51
N TRP A 975 -13.23 -36.11 -16.43
CA TRP A 975 -12.01 -36.65 -15.85
C TRP A 975 -12.12 -38.17 -15.81
N ASN A 976 -11.01 -38.89 -16.05
CA ASN A 976 -11.00 -40.35 -16.26
C ASN A 976 -11.81 -41.16 -15.23
N ASP A 977 -11.64 -40.86 -13.94
CA ASP A 977 -12.33 -41.53 -12.82
C ASP A 977 -13.25 -40.57 -12.04
N GLY A 978 -13.65 -39.46 -12.68
CA GLY A 978 -14.25 -38.31 -12.03
C GLY A 978 -13.21 -37.33 -11.47
N ALA A 979 -13.66 -36.12 -11.15
CA ALA A 979 -12.81 -35.10 -10.55
C ALA A 979 -12.34 -35.54 -9.16
N ASN A 980 -11.03 -35.51 -8.91
CA ASN A 980 -10.43 -35.95 -7.65
C ASN A 980 -11.10 -35.23 -6.45
N ASN A 981 -11.56 -35.99 -5.44
CA ASN A 981 -12.28 -35.49 -4.26
C ASN A 981 -13.51 -34.59 -4.56
N CYS A 982 -14.08 -34.67 -5.75
CA CYS A 982 -15.19 -33.82 -6.17
C CYS A 982 -16.31 -34.62 -6.87
N PRO A 983 -17.09 -35.41 -6.11
CA PRO A 983 -18.17 -36.22 -6.68
C PRO A 983 -19.34 -35.36 -7.18
N ASN A 984 -20.18 -35.96 -8.04
CA ASN A 984 -21.40 -35.37 -8.59
C ASN A 984 -21.17 -34.00 -9.25
N LEU A 985 -20.21 -33.95 -10.17
CA LEU A 985 -19.80 -32.78 -10.94
C LEU A 985 -20.11 -32.99 -12.42
N TYR A 986 -20.70 -31.97 -13.05
CA TYR A 986 -20.85 -31.88 -14.49
C TYR A 986 -20.26 -30.56 -14.99
N ALA A 987 -19.65 -30.56 -16.18
CA ALA A 987 -19.05 -29.38 -16.78
C ALA A 987 -19.55 -29.15 -18.20
N ASN A 988 -19.70 -27.87 -18.57
CA ASN A 988 -20.02 -27.46 -19.93
C ASN A 988 -19.18 -26.25 -20.30
N ILE A 989 -18.61 -26.29 -21.50
CA ILE A 989 -17.79 -25.23 -22.09
C ILE A 989 -18.55 -24.74 -23.32
N VAL A 990 -18.86 -23.46 -23.38
CA VAL A 990 -19.37 -22.82 -24.60
C VAL A 990 -18.34 -21.77 -25.02
N ILE A 991 -17.97 -21.77 -26.29
CA ILE A 991 -17.09 -20.79 -26.90
C ILE A 991 -17.90 -20.09 -27.99
N THR A 992 -17.85 -18.76 -28.03
CA THR A 992 -18.41 -18.01 -29.16
C THR A 992 -17.32 -17.20 -29.84
N LEU A 993 -17.32 -17.19 -31.18
CA LEU A 993 -16.39 -16.43 -31.99
C LEU A 993 -17.17 -15.36 -32.76
N PRO A 994 -17.17 -14.11 -32.29
CA PRO A 994 -17.88 -13.03 -32.98
C PRO A 994 -17.19 -12.59 -34.25
N ALA A 995 -17.93 -11.98 -35.17
CA ALA A 995 -17.40 -11.48 -36.43
C ALA A 995 -16.54 -10.22 -36.23
N ASN A 996 -15.47 -10.10 -37.02
CA ASN A 996 -14.66 -8.88 -37.13
C ASN A 996 -14.07 -8.34 -35.80
N VAL A 997 -13.75 -9.21 -34.85
CA VAL A 997 -13.10 -8.85 -33.57
C VAL A 997 -11.87 -9.71 -33.28
N THR A 998 -10.99 -9.23 -32.42
CA THR A 998 -9.74 -9.91 -32.02
C THR A 998 -9.88 -10.78 -30.76
N TYR A 999 -11.11 -11.09 -30.36
CA TYR A 999 -11.41 -11.92 -29.20
C TYR A 999 -12.44 -13.00 -29.51
N TYR A 1000 -12.43 -14.06 -28.71
CA TYR A 1000 -13.53 -15.01 -28.59
C TYR A 1000 -14.03 -15.00 -27.14
N THR A 1001 -15.30 -15.34 -26.93
CA THR A 1001 -15.90 -15.40 -25.59
C THR A 1001 -16.01 -16.84 -25.11
N TYR A 1002 -16.07 -17.02 -23.80
CA TYR A 1002 -16.28 -18.31 -23.16
C TYR A 1002 -17.34 -18.23 -22.05
N ASP A 1003 -18.12 -19.30 -21.92
CA ASP A 1003 -18.96 -19.61 -20.76
C ASP A 1003 -18.49 -20.97 -20.23
N LEU A 1004 -17.85 -20.96 -19.06
CA LEU A 1004 -17.30 -22.15 -18.40
C LEU A 1004 -18.18 -22.48 -17.20
N ARG A 1005 -19.02 -23.51 -17.33
CA ARG A 1005 -20.03 -23.87 -16.34
C ARG A 1005 -19.64 -25.14 -15.59
N LEU A 1006 -19.73 -25.09 -14.26
CA LEU A 1006 -19.67 -26.26 -13.39
C LEU A 1006 -20.98 -26.38 -12.61
N MET A 1007 -21.57 -27.58 -12.67
CA MET A 1007 -22.80 -27.95 -11.98
C MET A 1007 -22.49 -29.02 -10.95
N PHE A 1008 -22.57 -28.65 -9.68
CA PHE A 1008 -22.46 -29.52 -8.53
C PHE A 1008 -23.87 -29.95 -8.12
N ILE A 1009 -24.19 -31.23 -8.15
CA ILE A 1009 -25.51 -31.76 -7.75
C ILE A 1009 -25.44 -32.30 -6.32
N ASP A 1010 -26.48 -32.17 -5.49
CA ASP A 1010 -26.44 -32.65 -4.09
C ASP A 1010 -25.71 -34.00 -3.91
N SER A 1011 -24.77 -34.01 -2.96
CA SER A 1011 -23.87 -35.14 -2.73
C SER A 1011 -23.92 -35.59 -1.27
N ALA A 1012 -23.92 -36.90 -1.06
CA ALA A 1012 -23.75 -37.50 0.27
C ALA A 1012 -22.30 -37.44 0.78
N GLN A 1013 -21.34 -37.19 -0.12
CA GLN A 1013 -19.91 -37.05 0.17
C GLN A 1013 -19.48 -35.60 0.00
N SER A 1014 -18.62 -35.10 0.89
CA SER A 1014 -18.08 -33.75 0.75
C SER A 1014 -17.17 -33.64 -0.46
N ARG A 1015 -17.29 -32.53 -1.19
CA ARG A 1015 -16.31 -32.14 -2.21
C ARG A 1015 -15.23 -31.35 -1.53
N VAL A 1016 -13.97 -31.77 -1.66
CA VAL A 1016 -12.84 -31.00 -1.15
C VAL A 1016 -12.06 -30.47 -2.34
N ILE A 1017 -12.15 -29.16 -2.61
CA ILE A 1017 -11.48 -28.52 -3.73
C ILE A 1017 -10.30 -27.71 -3.18
N THR A 1018 -9.08 -28.13 -3.50
CA THR A 1018 -7.81 -27.46 -3.16
C THR A 1018 -7.29 -26.58 -4.30
N GLU A 1019 -7.74 -26.83 -5.52
CA GLU A 1019 -7.42 -26.02 -6.70
C GLU A 1019 -8.55 -26.14 -7.71
N LEU A 1020 -8.96 -25.01 -8.28
CA LEU A 1020 -9.90 -24.95 -9.39
C LEU A 1020 -9.41 -23.93 -10.40
N ARG A 1021 -9.15 -24.39 -11.62
CA ARG A 1021 -8.70 -23.55 -12.75
C ARG A 1021 -9.57 -23.80 -13.97
N PRO A 1022 -10.65 -23.02 -14.15
CA PRO A 1022 -11.51 -23.13 -15.33
C PRO A 1022 -10.75 -22.86 -16.63
N ILE A 1023 -9.83 -21.88 -16.65
CA ILE A 1023 -9.05 -21.52 -17.83
C ILE A 1023 -7.60 -21.19 -17.47
N ARG A 1024 -6.67 -21.73 -18.28
CA ARG A 1024 -5.26 -21.29 -18.34
C ARG A 1024 -4.93 -20.84 -19.75
N LEU A 1025 -4.63 -19.55 -19.92
CA LEU A 1025 -4.15 -18.97 -21.16
C LEU A 1025 -2.62 -19.00 -21.19
N THR A 1026 -2.03 -19.41 -22.31
CA THR A 1026 -0.59 -19.28 -22.59
C THR A 1026 -0.37 -18.43 -23.83
N ALA A 1027 0.43 -17.36 -23.74
CA ALA A 1027 0.67 -16.41 -24.83
C ALA A 1027 1.98 -16.71 -25.60
N SER A 1028 2.00 -16.48 -26.92
CA SER A 1028 3.16 -16.78 -27.77
C SER A 1028 4.36 -15.81 -27.70
N PRO A 1029 4.25 -14.51 -27.33
CA PRO A 1029 5.41 -13.62 -27.26
C PRO A 1029 6.56 -14.17 -26.39
N SER A 1030 7.81 -13.89 -26.76
CA SER A 1030 8.99 -14.48 -26.12
C SER A 1030 9.26 -13.94 -24.71
N SER A 1031 9.08 -12.63 -24.51
CA SER A 1031 9.30 -11.93 -23.24
C SER A 1031 8.19 -10.90 -22.99
N PRO A 1032 6.95 -11.32 -22.71
CA PRO A 1032 5.85 -10.41 -22.47
C PRO A 1032 5.95 -9.74 -21.09
N THR A 1033 5.55 -8.47 -21.03
CA THR A 1033 5.23 -7.79 -19.77
C THR A 1033 3.87 -8.26 -19.28
N ALA A 1034 3.81 -8.66 -18.01
CA ALA A 1034 2.56 -8.98 -17.32
C ALA A 1034 1.91 -7.69 -16.80
N MET A 1035 0.64 -7.48 -17.14
CA MET A 1035 -0.18 -6.36 -16.67
C MET A 1035 -1.51 -6.90 -16.16
N THR A 1036 -1.94 -6.47 -14.98
CA THR A 1036 -3.23 -6.86 -14.40
C THR A 1036 -3.87 -5.67 -13.73
N GLU A 1037 -5.18 -5.53 -13.92
CA GLU A 1037 -5.97 -4.55 -13.22
C GLU A 1037 -6.07 -4.91 -11.74
N ASN A 1038 -5.87 -3.92 -10.89
CA ASN A 1038 -6.00 -4.05 -9.45
C ASN A 1038 -6.97 -2.99 -8.91
N GLY A 1039 -8.18 -2.97 -9.48
CA GLY A 1039 -9.27 -2.03 -9.20
C GLY A 1039 -9.24 -0.80 -10.10
N THR A 1040 -10.25 0.04 -9.96
CA THR A 1040 -10.34 1.33 -10.65
C THR A 1040 -10.16 2.51 -9.69
N SER A 1041 -9.57 3.59 -10.19
CA SER A 1041 -9.46 4.87 -9.49
C SER A 1041 -9.86 5.99 -10.44
N SER A 1042 -10.87 6.77 -10.05
CA SER A 1042 -11.38 7.91 -10.80
C SER A 1042 -11.71 7.60 -12.26
N GLY A 1043 -12.32 6.43 -12.51
CA GLY A 1043 -12.74 6.01 -13.85
C GLY A 1043 -11.74 5.16 -14.63
N TYR A 1044 -10.53 4.90 -14.14
CA TYR A 1044 -9.47 4.18 -14.87
C TYR A 1044 -8.92 2.99 -14.10
N PRO A 1045 -8.38 1.96 -14.78
CA PRO A 1045 -7.78 0.81 -14.12
C PRO A 1045 -6.47 1.21 -13.42
N MET A 1046 -6.32 0.79 -12.18
CA MET A 1046 -5.04 0.78 -11.47
C MET A 1046 -4.24 -0.44 -11.96
N VAL A 1047 -3.24 -0.20 -12.81
CA VAL A 1047 -2.49 -1.29 -13.44
C VAL A 1047 -1.28 -1.70 -12.60
N THR A 1048 -1.24 -2.98 -12.21
CA THR A 1048 -0.04 -3.57 -11.63
C THR A 1048 0.79 -4.25 -12.71
N ASN A 1049 2.06 -3.85 -12.82
CA ASN A 1049 3.02 -4.46 -13.73
C ASN A 1049 3.82 -5.55 -13.01
N GLY A 1050 4.01 -6.70 -13.67
CA GLY A 1050 4.81 -7.81 -13.18
C GLY A 1050 4.03 -9.10 -12.90
N THR A 1051 4.78 -10.17 -12.66
CA THR A 1051 4.24 -11.49 -12.27
C THR A 1051 3.63 -11.41 -10.88
N GLY A 1052 2.46 -12.02 -10.68
CA GLY A 1052 1.77 -11.99 -9.39
C GLY A 1052 0.55 -12.89 -9.31
N THR A 1053 0.01 -13.03 -8.10
CA THR A 1053 -1.31 -13.61 -7.84
C THR A 1053 -2.14 -12.57 -7.13
N PHE A 1054 -3.26 -12.19 -7.74
CA PHE A 1054 -4.10 -11.07 -7.35
C PHE A 1054 -5.40 -11.62 -6.78
N TYR A 1055 -5.62 -11.40 -5.48
CA TYR A 1055 -6.79 -11.82 -4.73
C TYR A 1055 -7.67 -10.60 -4.46
N ASN A 1056 -8.93 -10.86 -4.05
CA ASN A 1056 -9.89 -9.85 -3.59
C ASN A 1056 -9.51 -9.20 -2.23
N TYR A 1057 -8.27 -8.70 -2.05
CA TYR A 1057 -7.90 -8.04 -0.80
C TYR A 1057 -6.79 -7.00 -0.95
N THR A 1058 -7.17 -5.72 -0.85
CA THR A 1058 -6.36 -4.67 -0.20
C THR A 1058 -7.13 -4.15 1.01
N SER A 1059 -6.46 -3.44 1.93
CA SER A 1059 -6.94 -3.04 3.25
C SER A 1059 -8.12 -2.03 3.28
N GLY A 1060 -8.99 -2.02 2.27
CA GLY A 1060 -10.07 -1.03 2.09
C GLY A 1060 -11.33 -1.48 1.33
N GLY A 1061 -11.44 -2.72 0.84
CA GLY A 1061 -12.69 -3.19 0.18
C GLY A 1061 -12.49 -4.23 -0.93
N TRP A 1062 -13.57 -4.52 -1.66
CA TRP A 1062 -13.58 -5.38 -2.85
C TRP A 1062 -12.84 -4.71 -4.02
N THR A 1063 -11.92 -5.43 -4.64
CA THR A 1063 -11.13 -4.94 -5.77
C THR A 1063 -11.47 -5.74 -7.02
N ALA A 1064 -11.87 -5.06 -8.09
CA ALA A 1064 -12.13 -5.72 -9.36
C ALA A 1064 -10.83 -6.03 -10.14
N HIS A 1065 -10.78 -7.19 -10.78
CA HIS A 1065 -9.68 -7.60 -11.65
C HIS A 1065 -10.19 -7.88 -13.06
N HIS A 1066 -10.94 -6.97 -13.69
CA HIS A 1066 -11.68 -7.24 -14.95
C HIS A 1066 -10.81 -7.71 -16.10
N TRP A 1067 -9.49 -7.48 -16.05
CA TRP A 1067 -8.57 -8.01 -17.04
C TRP A 1067 -7.15 -8.29 -16.54
N SER A 1068 -6.50 -9.20 -17.27
CA SER A 1068 -5.06 -9.44 -17.24
C SER A 1068 -4.55 -9.65 -18.66
N GLN A 1069 -3.36 -9.14 -18.98
CA GLN A 1069 -2.73 -9.36 -20.28
C GLN A 1069 -1.21 -9.56 -20.19
N LEU A 1070 -0.69 -10.29 -21.17
CA LEU A 1070 0.71 -10.46 -21.47
C LEU A 1070 1.00 -9.74 -22.78
N ILE A 1071 1.82 -8.69 -22.74
CA ILE A 1071 2.06 -7.80 -23.88
C ILE A 1071 3.55 -7.60 -24.17
N SER A 1072 3.93 -7.64 -25.45
CA SER A 1072 5.27 -7.34 -25.94
C SER A 1072 5.16 -6.43 -27.17
N GLY A 1073 5.50 -5.14 -27.02
CA GLY A 1073 5.23 -4.14 -28.03
C GLY A 1073 3.73 -4.01 -28.31
N SER A 1074 3.31 -4.25 -29.55
CA SER A 1074 1.90 -4.24 -29.97
C SER A 1074 1.28 -5.63 -30.08
N SER A 1075 1.95 -6.68 -29.59
CA SER A 1075 1.50 -8.07 -29.69
C SER A 1075 1.31 -8.71 -28.33
N GLY A 1076 0.29 -9.52 -28.16
CA GLY A 1076 -0.01 -10.10 -26.87
C GLY A 1076 -1.30 -10.90 -26.82
N ALA A 1077 -1.64 -11.34 -25.62
CA ALA A 1077 -2.92 -11.95 -25.33
C ALA A 1077 -3.31 -11.73 -23.87
N GLY A 1078 -4.60 -11.82 -23.60
CA GLY A 1078 -5.13 -11.64 -22.25
C GLY A 1078 -6.52 -12.20 -22.08
N ILE A 1079 -7.03 -12.11 -20.85
CA ILE A 1079 -8.43 -12.37 -20.54
C ILE A 1079 -9.09 -11.10 -20.04
N MET A 1080 -10.36 -10.91 -20.42
CA MET A 1080 -11.20 -9.82 -19.95
C MET A 1080 -12.58 -10.36 -19.56
N PHE A 1081 -13.22 -9.75 -18.57
CA PHE A 1081 -14.55 -10.11 -18.10
C PHE A 1081 -15.20 -8.88 -17.45
N THR A 1082 -16.52 -8.91 -17.30
CA THR A 1082 -17.31 -7.82 -16.72
C THR A 1082 -17.46 -7.96 -15.21
N ASP A 1083 -17.99 -6.96 -14.51
CA ASP A 1083 -18.22 -6.96 -13.06
C ASP A 1083 -18.92 -8.22 -12.56
N SER A 1084 -20.02 -8.61 -13.21
CA SER A 1084 -20.80 -9.77 -12.80
C SER A 1084 -19.99 -11.07 -12.91
N ALA A 1085 -19.17 -11.20 -13.95
CA ALA A 1085 -18.30 -12.35 -14.14
C ALA A 1085 -17.08 -12.33 -13.20
N ASN A 1086 -16.51 -11.15 -12.92
CA ASN A 1086 -15.46 -10.98 -11.92
C ASN A 1086 -15.93 -11.42 -10.53
N GLN A 1087 -17.17 -11.09 -10.14
CA GLN A 1087 -17.74 -11.57 -8.87
C GLN A 1087 -17.78 -13.11 -8.78
N GLN A 1088 -18.01 -13.80 -9.90
CA GLN A 1088 -18.00 -15.26 -9.95
C GLN A 1088 -16.60 -15.86 -9.74
N LEU A 1089 -15.51 -15.11 -9.99
CA LEU A 1089 -14.15 -15.53 -9.64
C LEU A 1089 -14.03 -15.83 -8.14
N TYR A 1090 -14.79 -15.11 -7.31
CA TYR A 1090 -14.71 -15.20 -5.85
C TYR A 1090 -15.88 -15.98 -5.23
N ALA A 1091 -16.65 -16.71 -6.03
CA ALA A 1091 -17.86 -17.42 -5.59
C ALA A 1091 -17.60 -18.40 -4.43
N PHE A 1092 -16.37 -18.92 -4.30
CA PHE A 1092 -15.97 -19.86 -3.26
C PHE A 1092 -15.44 -19.22 -1.97
N ASP A 1093 -15.18 -17.91 -1.94
CA ASP A 1093 -14.63 -17.22 -0.77
C ASP A 1093 -15.56 -17.33 0.45
N SER A 1094 -16.87 -17.22 0.23
CA SER A 1094 -17.89 -17.37 1.28
C SER A 1094 -17.95 -18.78 1.86
N ILE A 1095 -17.67 -19.80 1.05
CA ILE A 1095 -17.62 -21.21 1.47
C ILE A 1095 -16.32 -21.48 2.24
N ALA A 1096 -15.21 -20.87 1.82
CA ALA A 1096 -13.91 -20.99 2.49
C ALA A 1096 -13.86 -20.25 3.84
N GLY A 1097 -14.57 -19.13 3.96
CA GLY A 1097 -14.40 -18.17 5.05
C GLY A 1097 -13.13 -17.31 4.93
N SER A 1098 -12.45 -17.35 3.78
CA SER A 1098 -11.23 -16.59 3.46
C SER A 1098 -11.16 -16.32 1.95
N ALA A 1099 -10.33 -15.36 1.52
CA ALA A 1099 -10.07 -15.11 0.10
C ALA A 1099 -9.33 -16.30 -0.53
N VAL A 1100 -10.01 -17.05 -1.41
CA VAL A 1100 -9.44 -18.19 -2.14
C VAL A 1100 -9.42 -17.94 -3.65
N GLY A 1101 -10.34 -17.11 -4.17
CA GLY A 1101 -10.38 -16.73 -5.58
C GLY A 1101 -9.25 -15.75 -5.95
N ALA A 1102 -8.62 -15.97 -7.11
CA ALA A 1102 -7.54 -15.12 -7.60
C ALA A 1102 -7.40 -15.16 -9.13
N ILE A 1103 -6.77 -14.13 -9.68
CA ILE A 1103 -6.16 -14.17 -11.02
C ILE A 1103 -4.65 -14.26 -10.87
N LYS A 1104 -4.01 -15.18 -11.59
CA LYS A 1104 -2.56 -15.35 -11.54
C LYS A 1104 -1.96 -15.10 -12.91
N ILE A 1105 -0.93 -14.26 -12.97
CA ILE A 1105 -0.21 -13.93 -14.20
C ILE A 1105 1.28 -14.14 -14.00
N ASP A 1106 1.93 -14.73 -15.00
CA ASP A 1106 3.36 -15.02 -14.97
C ASP A 1106 4.00 -14.72 -16.34
N SER A 1107 4.90 -13.74 -16.38
CA SER A 1107 5.62 -13.35 -17.60
C SER A 1107 6.65 -14.38 -18.07
N SER A 1108 7.24 -15.15 -17.14
CA SER A 1108 8.25 -16.16 -17.44
C SER A 1108 7.61 -17.44 -17.97
N ALA A 1109 6.52 -17.88 -17.33
CA ALA A 1109 5.70 -19.00 -17.81
C ALA A 1109 4.78 -18.60 -18.97
N LYS A 1110 4.59 -17.30 -19.20
CA LYS A 1110 3.71 -16.70 -20.22
C LYS A 1110 2.25 -17.08 -20.04
N THR A 1111 1.81 -17.18 -18.78
CA THR A 1111 0.49 -17.70 -18.44
C THR A 1111 -0.37 -16.69 -17.72
N ILE A 1112 -1.68 -16.77 -17.98
CA ILE A 1112 -2.73 -16.16 -17.18
C ILE A 1112 -3.69 -17.28 -16.74
N GLU A 1113 -3.97 -17.38 -15.45
CA GLU A 1113 -4.83 -18.41 -14.85
C GLU A 1113 -5.98 -17.74 -14.09
N LEU A 1114 -7.22 -18.10 -14.44
CA LEU A 1114 -8.40 -17.79 -13.64
C LEU A 1114 -8.53 -18.88 -12.57
N LEU A 1115 -8.45 -18.52 -11.29
CA LEU A 1115 -8.38 -19.48 -10.19
C LEU A 1115 -9.43 -19.19 -9.11
N PRO A 1116 -10.68 -19.67 -9.24
CA PRO A 1116 -11.70 -19.52 -8.20
C PRO A 1116 -11.35 -20.20 -6.87
N VAL A 1117 -10.40 -21.14 -6.88
CA VAL A 1117 -9.75 -21.68 -5.69
C VAL A 1117 -8.24 -21.77 -5.98
N ALA A 1118 -7.47 -20.79 -5.51
CA ALA A 1118 -6.03 -20.64 -5.74
C ALA A 1118 -5.18 -20.97 -4.50
N ASN A 1119 -5.66 -20.59 -3.31
CA ASN A 1119 -4.91 -20.69 -2.05
C ASN A 1119 -5.83 -21.10 -0.91
N GLY A 1120 -5.78 -22.37 -0.51
CA GLY A 1120 -6.63 -22.94 0.53
C GLY A 1120 -7.44 -24.12 0.02
N SER A 1121 -8.50 -24.48 0.75
CA SER A 1121 -9.41 -25.56 0.36
C SER A 1121 -10.84 -25.22 0.74
N VAL A 1122 -11.79 -25.53 -0.13
CA VAL A 1122 -13.22 -25.43 0.15
C VAL A 1122 -13.85 -26.80 0.28
N SER A 1123 -14.86 -26.91 1.16
CA SER A 1123 -15.57 -28.16 1.43
C SER A 1123 -17.07 -27.96 1.50
N PHE A 1124 -17.85 -28.65 0.67
CA PHE A 1124 -19.31 -28.55 0.65
C PHE A 1124 -20.01 -29.78 0.06
N THR A 1125 -21.29 -29.95 0.36
CA THR A 1125 -22.14 -31.09 -0.08
C THR A 1125 -23.39 -30.69 -0.86
N HIS A 1126 -23.83 -29.43 -0.75
CA HIS A 1126 -25.04 -28.93 -1.40
C HIS A 1126 -24.85 -28.70 -2.89
N ALA A 1127 -25.94 -28.58 -3.63
CA ALA A 1127 -25.93 -28.22 -5.03
C ALA A 1127 -25.47 -26.77 -5.27
N LEU A 1128 -24.68 -26.56 -6.32
CA LEU A 1128 -24.13 -25.25 -6.70
C LEU A 1128 -23.95 -25.22 -8.23
N ASP A 1129 -24.38 -24.16 -8.90
CA ASP A 1129 -24.30 -23.98 -10.36
C ASP A 1129 -23.61 -22.65 -10.64
N ILE A 1130 -22.39 -22.70 -11.14
CA ILE A 1130 -21.55 -21.52 -11.36
C ILE A 1130 -21.10 -21.51 -12.82
N THR A 1131 -21.11 -20.31 -13.42
CA THR A 1131 -20.57 -20.08 -14.77
C THR A 1131 -19.61 -18.91 -14.74
N TRP A 1132 -18.38 -19.14 -15.18
CA TRP A 1132 -17.41 -18.07 -15.43
C TRP A 1132 -17.50 -17.65 -16.89
N ARG A 1133 -17.77 -16.36 -17.09
CA ARG A 1133 -17.89 -15.76 -18.41
C ARG A 1133 -16.75 -14.80 -18.67
N GLY A 1134 -16.31 -14.69 -19.90
CA GLY A 1134 -15.31 -13.72 -20.28
C GLY A 1134 -14.90 -13.85 -21.73
N ALA A 1135 -13.82 -13.18 -22.08
CA ALA A 1135 -13.23 -13.24 -23.40
C ALA A 1135 -11.73 -13.44 -23.31
N VAL A 1136 -11.20 -14.16 -24.30
CA VAL A 1136 -9.76 -14.25 -24.56
C VAL A 1136 -9.47 -13.35 -25.75
N VAL A 1137 -8.58 -12.40 -25.54
CA VAL A 1137 -8.14 -11.45 -26.57
C VAL A 1137 -6.76 -11.87 -27.06
N THR A 1138 -6.58 -11.95 -28.38
CA THR A 1138 -5.26 -12.16 -29.01
C THR A 1138 -5.04 -11.05 -30.02
N PHE A 1139 -3.98 -10.28 -29.87
CA PHE A 1139 -3.77 -9.04 -30.65
C PHE A 1139 -2.35 -8.94 -31.18
N ASN A 1140 -2.20 -8.34 -32.36
CA ASN A 1140 -0.91 -7.97 -32.97
C ASN A 1140 -1.11 -6.76 -33.87
N GLY A 1141 -0.52 -5.62 -33.51
CA GLY A 1141 -0.70 -4.35 -34.24
C GLY A 1141 -2.13 -3.78 -34.14
N THR A 1142 -3.03 -4.47 -33.43
CA THR A 1142 -4.42 -4.08 -33.14
C THR A 1142 -4.56 -3.61 -31.69
N THR A 1143 -5.79 -3.39 -31.22
CA THR A 1143 -6.06 -2.91 -29.87
C THR A 1143 -5.74 -3.99 -28.81
N PRO A 1144 -4.85 -3.72 -27.84
CA PRO A 1144 -4.67 -4.57 -26.65
C PRO A 1144 -5.85 -4.44 -25.68
N ILE A 1145 -5.85 -5.23 -24.59
CA ILE A 1145 -6.83 -5.00 -23.52
C ILE A 1145 -6.54 -3.67 -22.82
N TYR A 1146 -5.27 -3.36 -22.56
CA TYR A 1146 -4.82 -2.08 -22.03
C TYR A 1146 -3.55 -1.59 -22.71
N ARG A 1147 -3.46 -0.31 -23.04
CA ARG A 1147 -2.28 0.33 -23.63
C ARG A 1147 -1.75 1.40 -22.67
N SER A 1148 -0.58 1.17 -22.08
CA SER A 1148 0.01 2.09 -21.09
C SER A 1148 0.34 3.48 -21.63
N ASN A 1149 0.51 3.63 -22.94
CA ASN A 1149 0.97 4.89 -23.54
C ASN A 1149 -0.10 5.99 -23.51
N ASP A 1150 -1.35 5.61 -23.77
CA ASP A 1150 -2.50 6.51 -23.89
C ASP A 1150 -3.68 6.10 -22.99
N GLU A 1151 -3.53 5.02 -22.20
CA GLU A 1151 -4.53 4.46 -21.30
C GLU A 1151 -5.80 3.94 -22.02
N SER A 1152 -5.76 3.81 -23.36
CA SER A 1152 -6.81 3.19 -24.16
C SER A 1152 -6.77 1.66 -24.11
N GLY A 1153 -7.81 0.98 -24.59
CA GLY A 1153 -7.86 -0.46 -24.76
C GLY A 1153 -9.24 -1.06 -24.51
N LEU A 1154 -9.40 -2.33 -24.86
CA LEU A 1154 -10.69 -3.04 -24.73
C LEU A 1154 -11.24 -3.07 -23.30
N TRP A 1155 -10.41 -2.82 -22.28
CA TRP A 1155 -10.84 -2.69 -20.88
C TRP A 1155 -12.02 -1.73 -20.70
N ILE A 1156 -12.09 -0.65 -21.49
CA ILE A 1156 -13.17 0.33 -21.41
C ILE A 1156 -14.53 -0.32 -21.69
N LEU A 1157 -14.61 -1.27 -22.63
CA LEU A 1157 -15.86 -1.96 -22.97
C LEU A 1157 -16.31 -2.96 -21.88
N ALA A 1158 -15.37 -3.44 -21.07
CA ALA A 1158 -15.64 -4.35 -19.97
C ALA A 1158 -16.11 -3.59 -18.72
N GLU A 1159 -15.46 -2.46 -18.43
CA GLU A 1159 -15.76 -1.59 -17.28
C GLU A 1159 -16.99 -0.69 -17.52
N TYR A 1160 -17.12 -0.18 -18.75
CA TYR A 1160 -18.07 0.87 -19.11
C TYR A 1160 -18.88 0.48 -20.37
N PRO A 1161 -19.70 -0.58 -20.31
CA PRO A 1161 -20.64 -0.88 -21.38
C PRO A 1161 -21.65 0.28 -21.58
N PRO A 1162 -22.26 0.40 -22.77
CA PRO A 1162 -23.18 1.50 -23.05
C PRO A 1162 -24.43 1.41 -22.18
N THR A 1163 -24.94 2.58 -21.79
CA THR A 1163 -26.26 2.72 -21.16
C THR A 1163 -27.34 2.73 -22.23
N VAL A 1164 -28.48 2.09 -21.94
CA VAL A 1164 -29.51 1.82 -22.94
C VAL A 1164 -30.86 2.40 -22.52
N THR A 1165 -31.50 3.10 -23.45
CA THR A 1165 -32.87 3.62 -23.29
C THR A 1165 -33.77 2.99 -24.36
N VAL A 1166 -34.86 2.33 -23.96
CA VAL A 1166 -35.78 1.65 -24.88
C VAL A 1166 -37.14 2.36 -24.90
N THR A 1167 -37.65 2.58 -26.11
CA THR A 1167 -38.99 3.13 -26.34
C THR A 1167 -39.73 2.31 -27.40
N THR A 1168 -41.06 2.26 -27.31
CA THR A 1168 -41.90 1.65 -28.35
C THR A 1168 -42.44 2.68 -29.33
N GLU A 1169 -42.52 2.31 -30.60
CA GLU A 1169 -43.12 3.12 -31.66
C GLU A 1169 -44.02 2.25 -32.55
N THR A 1170 -45.02 2.88 -33.18
CA THR A 1170 -45.82 2.23 -34.25
C THR A 1170 -45.07 2.23 -35.57
#